data_AF-A0A2V9VZA2-F1
#
_entry.id   AF-A0A2V9VZA2-F1
#
_cell.length_a   1.000
_cell.length_b   1.000
_cell.length_c   1.000
_cell.angle_alpha   90.00
_cell.angle_beta   90.00
_cell.angle_gamma   90.00
#
_symmetry.space_group_name_H-M   'P 1'
#
loop_
_entity.id
_entity.type
_entity.pdbx_description
1 polymer ?
#
loop_
_entity_poly.entity_id
_entity_poly.type
_entity_poly.pdbx_seq_one_letter_code
_entity_poly.pdbx_strand_id
1 'polypeptide(L)'
;MTFSFQKPSLGKLALLCLFLGLASAVPQLLAKKKDKVDYSSQAEQKRAVQALNRLTFGPRPGDVQQVAAMGVDRWIDLQLHPEKIPDSAVEGRLKGFRTLHMSSKEIVEEFPDNQMIRQVMDGKRPMPSDPAKRAVFQVQIARMQAKQEEKGRKKESPVAAPLQPAATDTAKTAEELAAAAASDATPADSNSMNAPDKEMSMTPNMEAKAAPVDDPESRRREERLYADLKMQGLIDLPPAERYKKVMAMTTADQVAFAESLRGPGQEFLDGMDPRQKETLLAMNNPQAVVLSELVQAKLLRAIYSDRQLEEVMTDFWFNHFNVFVGKGPERELVTNYEQDAIRPHALGKFEDLLVATAKSPAMMFYLDNWMSVGPNSQQALGMGGRPMRPYGPYGRPRRYPYPQQRPNQNGKRKASGLNENYGRELLELHTLSVNGGYSQRDVTEVAKVFTGWTIDKPFEGLGFRYDSRMHEPGPKFVLGHKIKPKGEDEGKEVLHLLATSPQTAHFISLKLAQRFVSDDPPPALVDRMAKTFEQKKGDIREVLSTLFHSPEFWADRAYRAKMKTPLEFVASAVRATGANVEDAFPLARQIGNMGMPLYSAQPPTGYSMKADTWVSSSALLGRMNFALGLTGGKVRGVKVDAVQLAGGPPPPTDATTALTALEAKLLAGDVSKQTHDSIMAQLSAPAKATGQDAKNPAVQDENKSMKNPQPKPADSPDASTIAGLLLGSPEFQKR
;
A
#
# COMPACT_ATOMS: atom_id res chain seq x y z
N MET A 1 -64.65 -11.99 54.41
CA MET A 1 -66.12 -12.06 54.26
C MET A 1 -66.43 -12.59 52.87
N THR A 2 -67.18 -13.68 52.84
CA THR A 2 -67.76 -14.34 51.66
C THR A 2 -68.63 -13.38 50.85
N PHE A 3 -68.72 -13.56 49.53
CA PHE A 3 -69.95 -14.07 48.90
C PHE A 3 -69.78 -14.33 47.40
N SER A 4 -70.48 -15.38 46.98
CA SER A 4 -70.49 -16.00 45.66
C SER A 4 -71.75 -15.59 44.90
N PHE A 5 -71.55 -15.34 43.60
CA PHE A 5 -72.37 -15.62 42.40
C PHE A 5 -73.91 -15.56 42.42
N GLN A 6 -74.42 -14.97 41.32
CA GLN A 6 -75.41 -15.63 40.46
C GLN A 6 -75.26 -15.27 38.97
N LYS A 7 -75.44 -16.27 38.09
CA LYS A 7 -75.36 -16.23 36.60
C LYS A 7 -76.68 -15.75 35.96
N PRO A 8 -76.66 -15.34 34.68
CA PRO A 8 -77.39 -16.07 33.60
C PRO A 8 -76.66 -15.99 32.22
N SER A 9 -77.02 -16.58 31.08
CA SER A 9 -77.85 -17.70 30.60
C SER A 9 -77.54 -17.91 29.09
N LEU A 10 -77.79 -19.11 28.56
CA LEU A 10 -77.21 -19.76 27.35
C LEU A 10 -77.67 -19.30 25.93
N GLY A 11 -78.30 -18.14 25.74
CA GLY A 11 -78.97 -17.81 24.46
C GLY A 11 -78.14 -17.22 23.32
N LYS A 12 -76.86 -16.85 23.52
CA LYS A 12 -76.06 -16.10 22.54
C LYS A 12 -74.86 -16.86 21.95
N LEU A 13 -74.68 -18.14 22.28
CA LEU A 13 -73.47 -18.89 21.90
C LEU A 13 -73.57 -19.61 20.53
N ALA A 14 -74.77 -19.78 19.96
CA ALA A 14 -74.94 -20.59 18.75
C ALA A 14 -74.66 -19.82 17.43
N LEU A 15 -74.76 -18.49 17.42
CA LEU A 15 -74.46 -17.68 16.21
C LEU A 15 -72.99 -17.21 16.14
N LEU A 16 -72.24 -17.33 17.24
CA LEU A 16 -70.81 -17.00 17.29
C LEU A 16 -69.95 -18.15 16.73
N CYS A 17 -70.40 -19.40 16.84
CA CYS A 17 -69.61 -20.58 16.44
C CYS A 17 -69.57 -20.85 14.93
N LEU A 18 -70.43 -20.23 14.10
CA LEU A 18 -70.38 -20.40 12.63
C LEU A 18 -69.52 -19.34 11.92
N PHE A 19 -69.28 -18.17 12.53
CA PHE A 19 -68.36 -17.15 11.99
C PHE A 19 -66.92 -17.31 12.46
N LEU A 20 -66.67 -18.11 13.51
CA LEU A 20 -65.32 -18.45 13.98
C LEU A 20 -64.69 -19.64 13.23
N GLY A 21 -65.45 -20.40 12.44
CA GLY A 21 -64.96 -21.57 11.70
C GLY A 21 -64.46 -21.29 10.27
N LEU A 22 -64.81 -20.14 9.68
CA LEU A 22 -64.36 -19.74 8.33
C LEU A 22 -63.31 -18.61 8.34
N ALA A 23 -63.10 -17.95 9.48
CA ALA A 23 -62.03 -16.96 9.67
C ALA A 23 -60.67 -17.59 10.04
N SER A 24 -60.62 -18.90 10.37
CA SER A 24 -59.39 -19.61 10.73
C SER A 24 -58.78 -20.46 9.61
N ALA A 25 -59.43 -20.55 8.44
CA ALA A 25 -58.99 -21.45 7.35
C ALA A 25 -58.39 -20.73 6.12
N VAL A 26 -58.41 -19.39 6.05
CA VAL A 26 -57.84 -18.63 4.92
C VAL A 26 -56.41 -18.13 5.16
N PRO A 27 -55.92 -17.85 6.39
CA PRO A 27 -54.51 -17.47 6.56
C PRO A 27 -53.50 -18.62 6.42
N GLN A 28 -53.94 -19.89 6.42
CA GLN A 28 -53.05 -21.05 6.35
C GLN A 28 -52.73 -21.53 4.92
N LEU A 29 -53.40 -21.00 3.89
CA LEU A 29 -53.06 -21.30 2.48
C LEU A 29 -52.30 -20.18 1.75
N LEU A 30 -52.03 -19.04 2.41
CA LEU A 30 -51.24 -17.93 1.85
C LEU A 30 -50.08 -17.48 2.75
N ALA A 31 -49.80 -18.19 3.84
CA ALA A 31 -48.51 -18.10 4.51
C ALA A 31 -47.48 -18.85 3.67
N LYS A 32 -46.94 -18.18 2.65
CA LYS A 32 -45.73 -18.62 1.94
C LYS A 32 -44.72 -18.97 3.02
N LYS A 33 -44.41 -20.26 3.15
CA LYS A 33 -43.44 -20.82 4.08
C LYS A 33 -42.19 -19.95 3.97
N LYS A 34 -41.97 -19.07 4.94
CA LYS A 34 -40.67 -18.43 5.12
C LYS A 34 -39.82 -19.59 5.61
N ASP A 35 -39.16 -20.26 4.68
CA ASP A 35 -38.19 -21.31 5.03
C ASP A 35 -37.30 -20.68 6.10
N LYS A 36 -37.28 -21.29 7.29
CA LYS A 36 -36.21 -21.00 8.26
C LYS A 36 -34.94 -21.41 7.53
N VAL A 37 -34.24 -20.42 6.98
CA VAL A 37 -32.93 -20.63 6.38
C VAL A 37 -32.08 -21.28 7.47
N ASP A 38 -31.61 -22.49 7.22
CA ASP A 38 -30.68 -23.15 8.10
C ASP A 38 -29.32 -22.47 7.94
N TYR A 39 -29.09 -21.46 8.79
CA TYR A 39 -27.85 -20.69 8.85
C TYR A 39 -26.63 -21.55 9.27
N SER A 40 -26.83 -22.82 9.61
CA SER A 40 -25.77 -23.80 9.87
C SER A 40 -25.41 -24.66 8.66
N SER A 41 -26.10 -24.49 7.54
CA SER A 41 -25.90 -25.30 6.33
C SER A 41 -24.56 -25.01 5.64
N GLN A 42 -23.98 -26.05 5.04
CA GLN A 42 -22.74 -25.97 4.25
C GLN A 42 -22.81 -24.91 3.13
N ALA A 43 -24.01 -24.64 2.61
CA ALA A 43 -24.26 -23.61 1.61
C ALA A 43 -24.05 -22.18 2.17
N GLU A 44 -24.53 -21.89 3.37
CA GLU A 44 -24.34 -20.57 4.00
C GLU A 44 -22.88 -20.36 4.41
N GLN A 45 -22.18 -21.42 4.83
CA GLN A 45 -20.73 -21.36 5.07
C GLN A 45 -19.96 -21.02 3.79
N LYS A 46 -20.28 -21.66 2.65
CA LYS A 46 -19.67 -21.33 1.35
C LYS A 46 -19.94 -19.87 0.95
N ARG A 47 -21.16 -19.37 1.16
CA ARG A 47 -21.48 -17.95 0.94
C ARG A 47 -20.67 -17.03 1.85
N ALA A 48 -20.53 -17.36 3.13
CA ALA A 48 -19.72 -16.59 4.08
C ALA A 48 -18.24 -16.55 3.67
N VAL A 49 -17.67 -17.68 3.24
CA VAL A 49 -16.30 -17.75 2.70
C VAL A 49 -16.14 -16.85 1.48
N GLN A 50 -17.08 -16.89 0.53
CA GLN A 50 -17.04 -16.04 -0.64
C GLN A 50 -17.16 -14.55 -0.28
N ALA A 51 -18.09 -14.20 0.59
CA ALA A 51 -18.29 -12.82 1.06
C ALA A 51 -17.01 -12.28 1.72
N LEU A 52 -16.43 -13.04 2.64
CA LEU A 52 -15.20 -12.66 3.33
C LEU A 52 -14.02 -12.52 2.34
N ASN A 53 -13.85 -13.46 1.42
CA ASN A 53 -12.76 -13.38 0.43
C ASN A 53 -12.94 -12.24 -0.60
N ARG A 54 -14.17 -11.78 -0.85
CA ARG A 54 -14.45 -10.72 -1.83
C ARG A 54 -14.53 -9.33 -1.25
N LEU A 55 -15.12 -9.17 -0.07
CA LEU A 55 -15.36 -7.88 0.58
C LEU A 55 -14.28 -7.50 1.59
N THR A 56 -13.36 -8.41 1.92
CA THR A 56 -12.33 -8.20 2.94
C THR A 56 -10.95 -8.62 2.43
N PHE A 57 -9.92 -8.45 3.27
CA PHE A 57 -8.60 -9.04 3.03
C PHE A 57 -8.52 -10.53 3.38
N GLY A 58 -9.65 -11.22 3.54
CA GLY A 58 -9.75 -12.65 3.88
C GLY A 58 -10.21 -12.89 5.32
N PRO A 59 -10.70 -14.09 5.64
CA PRO A 59 -11.23 -14.41 6.97
C PRO A 59 -10.12 -14.54 8.02
N ARG A 60 -10.40 -14.10 9.25
CA ARG A 60 -9.68 -14.50 10.48
C ARG A 60 -10.28 -15.80 11.04
N PRO A 61 -9.57 -16.52 11.92
CA PRO A 61 -10.15 -17.63 12.66
C PRO A 61 -11.47 -17.22 13.34
N GLY A 62 -12.56 -17.91 13.01
CA GLY A 62 -13.90 -17.64 13.56
C GLY A 62 -14.80 -16.73 12.70
N ASP A 63 -14.24 -15.93 11.77
CA ASP A 63 -15.03 -14.97 10.98
C ASP A 63 -16.11 -15.68 10.14
N VAL A 64 -15.78 -16.83 9.52
CA VAL A 64 -16.73 -17.59 8.68
C VAL A 64 -17.94 -18.04 9.50
N GLN A 65 -17.71 -18.58 10.70
CA GLN A 65 -18.77 -19.03 11.59
C GLN A 65 -19.61 -17.85 12.09
N GLN A 66 -18.96 -16.73 12.42
CA GLN A 66 -19.65 -15.52 12.88
C GLN A 66 -20.54 -14.92 11.78
N VAL A 67 -20.05 -14.83 10.54
CA VAL A 67 -20.81 -14.32 9.40
C VAL A 67 -21.96 -15.24 9.05
N ALA A 68 -21.74 -16.56 9.00
CA ALA A 68 -22.81 -17.53 8.75
C ALA A 68 -23.91 -17.44 9.83
N ALA A 69 -23.52 -17.34 11.11
CA ALA A 69 -24.46 -17.20 12.23
C ALA A 69 -25.23 -15.86 12.19
N MET A 70 -24.59 -14.77 11.76
CA MET A 70 -25.25 -13.47 11.58
C MET A 70 -26.24 -13.46 10.40
N GLY A 71 -25.97 -14.29 9.39
CA GLY A 71 -26.56 -14.26 8.06
C GLY A 71 -25.74 -13.36 7.13
N VAL A 72 -25.31 -13.91 5.98
CA VAL A 72 -24.38 -13.24 5.07
C VAL A 72 -24.89 -11.89 4.58
N ASP A 73 -26.17 -11.80 4.20
CA ASP A 73 -26.76 -10.55 3.68
C ASP A 73 -26.79 -9.44 4.74
N ARG A 74 -27.12 -9.79 5.99
CA ARG A 74 -27.08 -8.84 7.11
C ARG A 74 -25.65 -8.35 7.38
N TRP A 75 -24.67 -9.24 7.25
CA TRP A 75 -23.26 -8.86 7.41
C TRP A 75 -22.79 -7.94 6.28
N ILE A 76 -23.21 -8.19 5.04
CA ILE A 76 -22.93 -7.30 3.88
C ILE A 76 -23.53 -5.92 4.12
N ASP A 77 -24.80 -5.84 4.56
CA ASP A 77 -25.44 -4.58 4.90
C ASP A 77 -24.68 -3.82 6.00
N LEU A 78 -24.15 -4.52 6.99
CA LEU A 78 -23.30 -3.92 8.03
C LEU A 78 -21.99 -3.36 7.44
N GLN A 79 -21.32 -4.10 6.56
CA GLN A 79 -20.09 -3.66 5.89
C GLN A 79 -20.28 -2.46 4.96
N LEU A 80 -21.46 -2.34 4.34
CA LEU A 80 -21.85 -1.15 3.56
C LEU A 80 -22.03 0.09 4.46
N HIS A 81 -22.10 -0.08 5.78
CA HIS A 81 -22.30 0.98 6.78
C HIS A 81 -21.18 0.98 7.83
N PRO A 82 -19.93 1.29 7.45
CA PRO A 82 -18.78 1.25 8.38
C PRO A 82 -18.96 2.16 9.60
N GLU A 83 -19.74 3.23 9.49
CA GLU A 83 -20.09 4.11 10.60
C GLU A 83 -20.82 3.38 11.76
N LYS A 84 -21.43 2.22 11.48
CA LYS A 84 -22.10 1.37 12.49
C LYS A 84 -21.17 0.33 13.10
N ILE A 85 -19.96 0.17 12.58
CA ILE A 85 -18.99 -0.81 13.04
C ILE A 85 -17.98 -0.12 13.96
N PRO A 86 -17.88 -0.52 15.24
CA PRO A 86 -16.84 -0.01 16.12
C PRO A 86 -15.48 -0.50 15.64
N ASP A 87 -14.47 0.39 15.62
CA ASP A 87 -13.12 0.04 15.16
C ASP A 87 -12.03 0.44 16.16
N SER A 88 -12.40 0.55 17.44
CA SER A 88 -11.52 1.04 18.50
C SER A 88 -10.22 0.22 18.66
N ALA A 89 -10.23 -1.07 18.31
CA ALA A 89 -9.08 -1.94 18.41
C ALA A 89 -7.96 -1.56 17.43
N VAL A 90 -8.30 -1.26 16.16
CA VAL A 90 -7.30 -0.80 15.19
C VAL A 90 -6.90 0.64 15.48
N GLU A 91 -7.83 1.51 15.88
CA GLU A 91 -7.50 2.89 16.26
C GLU A 91 -6.50 2.94 17.43
N GLY A 92 -6.63 2.02 18.40
CA GLY A 92 -5.65 1.87 19.47
C GLY A 92 -4.24 1.51 18.96
N ARG A 93 -4.14 0.70 17.90
CA ARG A 93 -2.87 0.35 17.24
C ARG A 93 -2.30 1.49 16.41
N LEU A 94 -3.15 2.33 15.82
CA LEU A 94 -2.75 3.47 14.98
C LEU A 94 -2.39 4.73 15.78
N LYS A 95 -2.84 4.84 17.03
CA LYS A 95 -2.58 5.99 17.91
C LYS A 95 -1.10 6.38 18.01
N GLY A 96 -0.20 5.41 17.86
CA GLY A 96 1.24 5.62 17.89
C GLY A 96 1.84 6.21 16.60
N PHE A 97 1.06 6.38 15.52
CA PHE A 97 1.51 6.94 14.25
C PHE A 97 1.04 8.39 14.12
N ARG A 98 1.80 9.33 14.69
CA ARG A 98 1.36 10.73 14.76
C ARG A 98 1.18 11.36 13.38
N THR A 99 1.96 10.90 12.39
CA THR A 99 1.93 11.49 11.03
C THR A 99 0.57 11.33 10.35
N LEU A 100 -0.24 10.34 10.74
CA LEU A 100 -1.60 10.15 10.21
C LEU A 100 -2.57 11.27 10.57
N HIS A 101 -2.26 12.05 11.60
CA HIS A 101 -3.11 13.11 12.15
C HIS A 101 -2.50 14.51 11.99
N MET A 102 -1.33 14.61 11.38
CA MET A 102 -0.68 15.88 11.08
C MET A 102 -1.23 16.45 9.76
N SER A 103 -1.32 17.76 9.68
CA SER A 103 -1.46 18.45 8.39
C SER A 103 -0.19 18.30 7.55
N SER A 104 -0.31 18.43 6.23
CA SER A 104 0.85 18.37 5.33
C SER A 104 1.93 19.40 5.69
N LYS A 105 1.52 20.57 6.18
CA LYS A 105 2.44 21.61 6.68
C LYS A 105 3.23 21.12 7.89
N GLU A 106 2.56 20.54 8.88
CA GLU A 106 3.22 19.99 10.07
C GLU A 106 4.18 18.87 9.68
N ILE A 107 3.79 17.98 8.77
CA ILE A 107 4.67 16.93 8.24
C ILE A 107 5.94 17.53 7.62
N VAL A 108 5.82 18.52 6.74
CA VAL A 108 6.97 19.19 6.10
C VAL A 108 7.88 19.90 7.12
N GLU A 109 7.31 20.45 8.19
CA GLU A 109 8.06 21.13 9.25
C GLU A 109 8.75 20.18 10.25
N GLU A 110 8.13 19.04 10.58
CA GLU A 110 8.71 18.02 11.49
C GLU A 110 9.70 17.10 10.75
N PHE A 111 9.40 16.77 9.49
CA PHE A 111 10.14 15.83 8.66
C PHE A 111 10.66 16.52 7.39
N PRO A 112 11.74 17.31 7.48
CA PRO A 112 12.19 18.16 6.38
C PRO A 112 12.79 17.35 5.21
N ASP A 113 12.51 17.82 4.01
CA ASP A 113 13.13 17.32 2.78
C ASP A 113 14.52 17.96 2.52
N ASN A 114 15.23 17.46 1.51
CA ASN A 114 16.55 18.00 1.17
C ASN A 114 16.52 19.48 0.75
N GLN A 115 15.42 19.95 0.15
CA GLN A 115 15.30 21.34 -0.24
C GLN A 115 15.18 22.26 0.97
N MET A 116 14.34 21.90 1.96
CA MET A 116 14.20 22.61 3.22
C MET A 116 15.53 22.66 3.98
N ILE A 117 16.24 21.53 4.08
CA ILE A 117 17.56 21.46 4.72
C ILE A 117 18.55 22.44 4.07
N ARG A 118 18.60 22.52 2.72
CA ARG A 118 19.44 23.50 2.01
C ARG A 118 19.04 24.93 2.30
N GLN A 119 17.75 25.24 2.40
CA GLN A 119 17.30 26.59 2.71
C GLN A 119 17.72 27.06 4.11
N VAL A 120 17.70 26.18 5.10
CA VAL A 120 18.21 26.48 6.44
C VAL A 120 19.73 26.63 6.42
N MET A 121 20.44 25.73 5.73
CA MET A 121 21.90 25.78 5.58
C MET A 121 22.37 27.09 4.90
N ASP A 122 21.63 27.56 3.89
CA ASP A 122 21.90 28.81 3.17
C ASP A 122 21.47 30.09 3.97
N GLY A 123 20.92 29.94 5.17
CA GLY A 123 20.38 31.05 5.98
C GLY A 123 19.12 31.69 5.41
N LYS A 124 18.46 31.05 4.44
CA LYS A 124 17.18 31.52 3.85
C LYS A 124 15.99 31.23 4.75
N ARG A 125 16.12 30.26 5.65
CA ARG A 125 15.16 29.95 6.72
C ARG A 125 15.90 29.87 8.06
N PRO A 126 15.27 30.31 9.16
CA PRO A 126 15.86 30.15 10.48
C PRO A 126 15.90 28.66 10.88
N MET A 127 16.90 28.29 11.66
CA MET A 127 16.94 26.98 12.33
C MET A 127 15.75 26.86 13.30
N PRO A 128 15.07 25.69 13.38
CA PRO A 128 13.99 25.49 14.33
C PRO A 128 14.37 25.77 15.80
N SER A 129 13.42 26.32 16.56
CA SER A 129 13.57 26.59 17.99
C SER A 129 13.37 25.34 18.87
N ASP A 130 12.50 24.42 18.43
CA ASP A 130 12.24 23.14 19.10
C ASP A 130 13.50 22.25 19.09
N PRO A 131 13.95 21.72 20.25
CA PRO A 131 15.17 20.93 20.33
C PRO A 131 15.16 19.64 19.49
N ALA A 132 14.01 18.95 19.41
CA ALA A 132 13.88 17.72 18.65
C ALA A 132 14.01 17.99 17.14
N LYS A 133 13.26 18.97 16.64
CA LYS A 133 13.36 19.41 15.24
C LYS A 133 14.77 19.91 14.92
N ARG A 134 15.35 20.74 15.79
CA ARG A 134 16.72 21.25 15.59
C ARG A 134 17.73 20.12 15.43
N ALA A 135 17.66 19.08 16.25
CA ALA A 135 18.59 17.96 16.16
C ALA A 135 18.47 17.22 14.81
N VAL A 136 17.25 16.98 14.32
CA VAL A 136 17.02 16.42 12.97
C VAL A 136 17.67 17.29 11.89
N PHE A 137 17.43 18.61 11.92
CA PHE A 137 18.04 19.54 10.95
C PHE A 137 19.58 19.54 11.05
N GLN A 138 20.15 19.57 12.25
CA GLN A 138 21.61 19.56 12.45
C GLN A 138 22.25 18.29 11.90
N VAL A 139 21.66 17.12 12.19
CA VAL A 139 22.15 15.83 11.66
C VAL A 139 22.07 15.79 10.13
N GLN A 140 20.97 16.26 9.54
CA GLN A 140 20.80 16.29 8.09
C GLN A 140 21.76 17.29 7.40
N ILE A 141 21.99 18.46 8.00
CA ILE A 141 22.97 19.44 7.51
C ILE A 141 24.38 18.84 7.54
N ALA A 142 24.79 18.25 8.67
CA ALA A 142 26.11 17.63 8.82
C ALA A 142 26.33 16.52 7.76
N ARG A 143 25.32 15.67 7.54
CA ARG A 143 25.36 14.63 6.48
C ARG A 143 25.47 15.23 5.08
N MET A 144 24.78 16.34 4.81
CA MET A 144 24.82 17.00 3.52
C MET A 144 26.19 17.64 3.25
N GLN A 145 26.77 18.30 4.26
CA GLN A 145 28.12 18.88 4.20
C GLN A 145 29.18 17.79 3.98
N ALA A 146 29.15 16.69 4.74
CA ALA A 146 30.06 15.57 4.56
C ALA A 146 30.00 14.97 3.13
N LYS A 147 28.79 14.87 2.54
CA LYS A 147 28.62 14.44 1.14
C LYS A 147 29.18 15.46 0.13
N GLN A 148 29.09 16.76 0.41
CA GLN A 148 29.66 17.79 -0.45
C GLN A 148 31.19 17.78 -0.40
N GLU A 149 31.77 17.62 0.79
CA GLU A 149 33.22 17.48 0.98
C GLU A 149 33.77 16.23 0.29
N GLU A 150 33.09 15.08 0.42
CA GLU A 150 33.50 13.84 -0.27
C GLU A 150 33.45 14.00 -1.80
N LYS A 151 32.43 14.68 -2.32
CA LYS A 151 32.34 15.00 -3.75
C LYS A 151 33.41 16.00 -4.19
N GLY A 152 33.81 16.94 -3.33
CA GLY A 152 34.92 17.87 -3.57
C GLY A 152 36.26 17.11 -3.66
N ARG A 153 36.57 16.28 -2.66
CA ARG A 153 37.79 15.45 -2.63
C ARG A 153 37.89 14.51 -3.84
N LYS A 154 36.78 13.87 -4.24
CA LYS A 154 36.75 13.01 -5.45
C LYS A 154 36.96 13.77 -6.76
N LYS A 155 36.65 15.08 -6.80
CA LYS A 155 36.96 15.93 -7.97
C LYS A 155 38.41 16.43 -7.95
N GLU A 156 39.00 16.60 -6.78
CA GLU A 156 40.38 17.06 -6.61
C GLU A 156 41.43 15.93 -6.72
N SER A 157 41.02 14.68 -6.54
CA SER A 157 41.88 13.49 -6.71
C SER A 157 41.37 12.56 -7.82
N PRO A 158 41.67 12.83 -9.10
CA PRO A 158 41.49 11.85 -10.16
C PRO A 158 42.60 10.80 -10.02
N VAL A 159 42.36 9.73 -9.27
CA VAL A 159 43.23 8.55 -9.34
C VAL A 159 43.11 7.99 -10.75
N ALA A 160 44.25 7.79 -11.40
CA ALA A 160 44.38 7.38 -12.80
C ALA A 160 43.42 6.23 -13.17
N ALA A 161 42.62 6.45 -14.22
CA ALA A 161 41.88 5.38 -14.86
C ALA A 161 42.86 4.29 -15.34
N PRO A 162 42.51 2.99 -15.27
CA PRO A 162 43.25 1.98 -16.00
C PRO A 162 43.18 2.31 -17.49
N LEU A 163 44.32 2.30 -18.17
CA LEU A 163 44.42 2.45 -19.62
C LEU A 163 43.48 1.45 -20.31
N GLN A 164 42.36 1.95 -20.85
CA GLN A 164 41.60 1.23 -21.87
C GLN A 164 42.21 1.56 -23.24
N PRO A 165 42.38 0.56 -24.13
CA PRO A 165 42.91 0.79 -25.46
C PRO A 165 41.93 1.60 -26.32
N ALA A 166 42.50 2.32 -27.28
CA ALA A 166 41.89 3.35 -28.10
C ALA A 166 40.51 2.98 -28.70
N ALA A 167 39.63 3.96 -28.69
CA ALA A 167 38.31 3.94 -29.33
C ALA A 167 38.43 3.82 -30.86
N THR A 168 37.63 2.92 -31.44
CA THR A 168 37.19 3.02 -32.83
C THR A 168 35.87 3.80 -32.87
N ASP A 169 35.87 4.85 -33.68
CA ASP A 169 34.71 5.67 -34.03
C ASP A 169 33.57 4.81 -34.59
N THR A 170 32.39 4.89 -33.97
CA THR A 170 31.11 4.96 -34.69
C THR A 170 30.06 5.60 -33.78
N ALA A 171 29.61 6.80 -34.16
CA ALA A 171 28.45 7.45 -33.58
C ALA A 171 27.17 6.70 -34.01
N LYS A 172 26.35 6.29 -33.04
CA LYS A 172 24.99 5.79 -33.28
C LYS A 172 23.98 6.74 -32.65
N THR A 173 23.00 7.13 -33.45
CA THR A 173 21.97 8.15 -33.17
C THR A 173 20.91 7.65 -32.19
N ALA A 174 20.17 8.60 -31.62
CA ALA A 174 19.11 8.39 -30.61
C ALA A 174 17.88 7.56 -31.09
N GLU A 175 17.94 6.97 -32.28
CA GLU A 175 16.89 6.14 -32.88
C GLU A 175 17.12 4.63 -32.63
N GLU A 176 18.35 4.19 -32.34
CA GLU A 176 18.63 2.78 -31.97
C GLU A 176 18.35 2.47 -30.48
N LEU A 177 18.26 3.49 -29.62
CA LEU A 177 17.83 3.33 -28.23
C LEU A 177 16.31 3.16 -28.07
N ALA A 178 15.53 3.46 -29.12
CA ALA A 178 14.07 3.34 -29.11
C ALA A 178 13.55 1.97 -29.61
N ALA A 179 14.40 1.15 -30.24
CA ALA A 179 14.00 -0.17 -30.77
C ALA A 179 14.20 -1.35 -29.79
N ALA A 180 14.81 -1.13 -28.62
CA ALA A 180 15.02 -2.18 -27.61
C ALA A 180 13.86 -2.36 -26.62
N ALA A 181 12.76 -1.61 -26.80
CA ALA A 181 11.60 -1.63 -25.90
C ALA A 181 10.37 -2.36 -26.48
N ALA A 182 10.49 -3.06 -27.61
CA ALA A 182 9.37 -3.81 -28.20
C ALA A 182 9.83 -5.07 -28.94
N SER A 183 9.94 -6.19 -28.21
CA SER A 183 9.49 -7.50 -28.70
C SER A 183 9.49 -8.53 -27.57
N ASP A 184 8.47 -9.37 -27.61
CA ASP A 184 7.95 -10.21 -26.56
C ASP A 184 8.51 -11.66 -26.63
N ALA A 185 8.40 -12.38 -25.51
CA ALA A 185 8.16 -13.82 -25.35
C ALA A 185 9.16 -14.92 -25.84
N THR A 186 9.88 -15.53 -24.86
CA THR A 186 10.04 -16.99 -24.48
C THR A 186 10.42 -18.10 -25.49
N PRO A 187 10.79 -19.35 -25.06
CA PRO A 187 11.57 -19.85 -23.91
C PRO A 187 12.61 -20.98 -24.26
N ALA A 188 13.35 -21.46 -23.24
CA ALA A 188 13.83 -22.85 -23.01
C ALA A 188 15.35 -23.12 -22.88
N ASP A 189 15.67 -23.78 -21.76
CA ASP A 189 16.63 -24.87 -21.51
C ASP A 189 18.10 -24.80 -21.96
N SER A 190 19.03 -24.88 -21.00
CA SER A 190 19.66 -26.17 -20.63
C SER A 190 20.92 -25.97 -19.76
N ASN A 191 21.04 -26.83 -18.75
CA ASN A 191 22.29 -27.20 -18.12
C ASN A 191 23.26 -27.79 -19.17
N SER A 192 24.52 -27.35 -19.18
CA SER A 192 25.62 -28.30 -19.37
C SER A 192 26.91 -27.79 -18.73
N MET A 193 27.56 -28.68 -17.99
CA MET A 193 28.96 -28.58 -17.63
C MET A 193 29.83 -28.74 -18.87
N ASN A 194 30.92 -27.98 -18.94
CA ASN A 194 32.21 -28.52 -19.35
C ASN A 194 33.36 -27.62 -18.88
N ALA A 195 34.29 -28.21 -18.15
CA ALA A 195 35.68 -27.74 -18.03
C ALA A 195 36.41 -28.05 -19.39
N PRO A 196 37.64 -27.56 -19.69
CA PRO A 196 38.80 -27.66 -18.79
C PRO A 196 39.87 -26.55 -18.87
N ASP A 197 40.79 -26.65 -17.91
CA ASP A 197 42.23 -26.32 -17.94
C ASP A 197 42.71 -24.92 -18.33
N LYS A 198 43.23 -24.20 -17.34
CA LYS A 198 44.57 -23.58 -17.47
C LYS A 198 45.24 -23.41 -16.11
N GLU A 199 46.43 -24.00 -16.03
CA GLU A 199 47.42 -23.93 -14.97
C GLU A 199 47.64 -22.50 -14.46
N MET A 200 47.63 -22.31 -13.14
CA MET A 200 48.32 -21.18 -12.51
C MET A 200 49.39 -21.72 -11.56
N SER A 201 50.62 -21.47 -11.97
CA SER A 201 51.84 -21.66 -11.19
C SER A 201 51.81 -20.81 -9.93
N MET A 202 52.19 -21.44 -8.81
CA MET A 202 52.55 -20.73 -7.59
C MET A 202 53.88 -19.99 -7.79
N THR A 203 53.90 -18.70 -7.49
CA THR A 203 55.07 -18.05 -6.90
C THR A 203 54.62 -17.22 -5.70
N PRO A 204 55.26 -17.34 -4.52
CA PRO A 204 54.90 -16.55 -3.36
C PRO A 204 55.73 -15.26 -3.37
N ASN A 205 55.10 -14.11 -3.61
CA ASN A 205 55.78 -12.85 -3.33
C ASN A 205 55.31 -12.31 -1.98
N MET A 206 56.17 -12.54 -0.97
CA MET A 206 56.12 -11.81 0.30
C MET A 206 56.48 -10.35 0.02
N GLU A 207 55.49 -9.49 -0.13
CA GLU A 207 55.69 -8.06 -0.02
C GLU A 207 55.06 -7.54 1.28
N ALA A 208 55.87 -6.73 1.96
CA ALA A 208 55.72 -6.30 3.32
C ALA A 208 54.37 -5.60 3.59
N LYS A 209 53.82 -5.84 4.78
CA LYS A 209 52.78 -5.01 5.40
C LYS A 209 53.18 -3.53 5.31
N ALA A 210 52.59 -2.81 4.37
CA ALA A 210 52.45 -1.37 4.48
C ALA A 210 51.58 -1.08 5.72
N ALA A 211 51.96 -0.07 6.50
CA ALA A 211 51.20 0.47 7.62
C ALA A 211 49.72 0.68 7.23
N PRO A 212 48.76 0.61 8.18
CA PRO A 212 47.35 0.75 7.85
C PRO A 212 47.15 2.08 7.13
N VAL A 213 46.81 2.00 5.84
CA VAL A 213 46.36 3.15 5.08
C VAL A 213 45.15 3.68 5.83
N ASP A 214 45.18 4.97 6.18
CA ASP A 214 44.10 5.71 6.84
C ASP A 214 42.88 5.85 5.88
N ASP A 215 42.32 4.70 5.50
CA ASP A 215 41.23 4.56 4.56
C ASP A 215 39.96 5.14 5.19
N PRO A 216 39.32 6.14 4.54
CA PRO A 216 38.06 6.71 5.00
C PRO A 216 36.97 5.66 5.29
N GLU A 217 36.97 4.50 4.62
CA GLU A 217 36.03 3.43 4.95
C GLU A 217 36.34 2.77 6.30
N SER A 218 37.62 2.55 6.62
CA SER A 218 38.04 1.97 7.89
C SER A 218 37.65 2.86 9.07
N ARG A 219 37.85 4.18 8.96
CA ARG A 219 37.39 5.15 9.96
C ARG A 219 35.87 5.13 10.15
N ARG A 220 35.10 5.07 9.05
CA ARG A 220 33.63 4.95 9.12
C ARG A 220 33.18 3.66 9.81
N ARG A 221 33.90 2.55 9.60
CA ARG A 221 33.62 1.27 10.27
C ARG A 221 33.92 1.37 11.76
N GLU A 222 35.04 1.98 12.14
CA GLU A 222 35.40 2.22 13.54
C GLU A 222 34.40 3.15 14.25
N GLU A 223 34.04 4.28 13.63
CA GLU A 223 33.03 5.22 14.15
C GLU A 223 31.67 4.54 14.37
N ARG A 224 31.25 3.66 13.45
CA ARG A 224 30.04 2.85 13.61
C ARG A 224 30.16 1.88 14.78
N LEU A 225 31.27 1.17 14.90
CA LEU A 225 31.52 0.25 16.01
C LEU A 225 31.47 0.99 17.36
N TYR A 226 32.07 2.17 17.45
CA TYR A 226 31.99 3.02 18.64
C TYR A 226 30.55 3.49 18.93
N ALA A 227 29.77 3.84 17.90
CA ALA A 227 28.37 4.21 18.06
C ALA A 227 27.50 3.02 18.51
N ASP A 228 27.76 1.82 17.98
CA ASP A 228 27.08 0.58 18.38
C ASP A 228 27.38 0.23 19.84
N LEU A 229 28.65 0.33 20.27
CA LEU A 229 29.05 0.12 21.67
C LEU A 229 28.40 1.16 22.60
N LYS A 230 28.34 2.43 22.20
CA LYS A 230 27.61 3.47 22.94
C LYS A 230 26.11 3.15 23.02
N MET A 231 25.50 2.64 21.94
CA MET A 231 24.09 2.25 21.95
C MET A 231 23.82 1.10 22.91
N GLN A 232 24.66 0.05 22.88
CA GLN A 232 24.56 -1.09 23.80
C GLN A 232 24.65 -0.63 25.27
N GLY A 233 25.58 0.27 25.59
CA GLY A 233 25.69 0.83 26.95
C GLY A 233 24.52 1.71 27.39
N LEU A 234 23.60 2.06 26.47
CA LEU A 234 22.41 2.85 26.76
C LEU A 234 21.13 2.00 26.76
N ILE A 235 21.12 0.79 26.18
CA ILE A 235 19.88 0.04 25.95
C ILE A 235 19.15 -0.34 27.23
N ASP A 236 19.91 -0.54 28.32
CA ASP A 236 19.41 -0.92 29.65
C ASP A 236 18.78 0.27 30.41
N LEU A 237 18.93 1.50 29.92
CA LEU A 237 18.31 2.67 30.54
C LEU A 237 16.81 2.74 30.21
N PRO A 238 15.99 3.38 31.09
CA PRO A 238 14.60 3.68 30.76
C PRO A 238 14.46 4.45 29.44
N PRO A 239 13.41 4.21 28.62
CA PRO A 239 13.26 4.83 27.30
C PRO A 239 13.40 6.36 27.26
N ALA A 240 12.87 7.06 28.26
CA ALA A 240 13.00 8.52 28.36
C ALA A 240 14.44 8.98 28.63
N GLU A 241 15.21 8.22 29.40
CA GLU A 241 16.63 8.51 29.67
C GLU A 241 17.50 8.22 28.45
N ARG A 242 17.22 7.12 27.74
CA ARG A 242 17.85 6.80 26.44
C ARG A 242 17.72 7.96 25.46
N TYR A 243 16.51 8.46 25.28
CA TYR A 243 16.25 9.62 24.42
C TYR A 243 17.03 10.86 24.88
N LYS A 244 16.96 11.20 26.17
CA LYS A 244 17.67 12.37 26.74
C LYS A 244 19.18 12.30 26.52
N LYS A 245 19.78 11.11 26.66
CA LYS A 245 21.22 10.89 26.43
C LYS A 245 21.58 11.14 24.97
N VAL A 246 20.81 10.62 24.02
CA VAL A 246 21.04 10.86 22.58
C VAL A 246 20.90 12.34 22.23
N MET A 247 19.89 13.00 22.77
CA MET A 247 19.67 14.44 22.51
C MET A 247 20.76 15.34 23.11
N ALA A 248 21.51 14.86 24.10
CA ALA A 248 22.65 15.56 24.70
C ALA A 248 24.00 15.27 24.01
N MET A 249 24.05 14.34 23.06
CA MET A 249 25.26 14.03 22.28
C MET A 249 25.66 15.19 21.35
N THR A 250 26.92 15.17 20.89
CA THR A 250 27.37 16.08 19.82
C THR A 250 26.68 15.74 18.50
N THR A 251 26.61 16.67 17.55
CA THR A 251 26.01 16.40 16.23
C THR A 251 26.72 15.25 15.50
N ALA A 252 28.05 15.14 15.64
CA ALA A 252 28.81 14.04 15.03
C ALA A 252 28.42 12.68 15.63
N ASP A 253 28.31 12.59 16.96
CA ASP A 253 27.82 11.38 17.64
C ASP A 253 26.37 11.05 17.25
N GLN A 254 25.51 12.06 17.10
CA GLN A 254 24.12 11.86 16.64
C GLN A 254 24.05 11.34 15.20
N VAL A 255 24.95 11.79 14.31
CA VAL A 255 25.05 11.27 12.93
C VAL A 255 25.38 9.78 12.95
N ALA A 256 26.37 9.39 13.75
CA ALA A 256 26.81 8.01 13.89
C ALA A 256 25.72 7.13 14.53
N PHE A 257 25.09 7.61 15.61
CA PHE A 257 23.94 6.97 16.25
C PHE A 257 22.77 6.76 15.28
N ALA A 258 22.45 7.75 14.45
CA ALA A 258 21.38 7.62 13.46
C ALA A 258 21.71 6.58 12.35
N GLU A 259 22.99 6.26 12.11
CA GLU A 259 23.36 5.16 11.22
C GLU A 259 23.19 3.79 11.88
N SER A 260 23.47 3.67 13.18
CA SER A 260 23.36 2.42 13.93
C SER A 260 21.92 2.01 14.22
N LEU A 261 20.96 2.94 14.21
CA LEU A 261 19.52 2.63 14.31
C LEU A 261 18.94 1.81 13.14
N ARG A 262 19.75 1.41 12.16
CA ARG A 262 19.34 0.56 11.05
C ARG A 262 19.39 -0.92 11.43
N GLY A 263 18.40 -1.70 11.02
CA GLY A 263 18.41 -3.14 11.22
C GLY A 263 18.27 -3.50 12.71
N PRO A 264 19.18 -4.29 13.32
CA PRO A 264 19.09 -4.72 14.72
C PRO A 264 19.03 -3.57 15.74
N GLY A 265 19.60 -2.39 15.43
CA GLY A 265 19.58 -1.24 16.34
C GLY A 265 18.20 -0.62 16.61
N GLN A 266 17.14 -1.10 15.95
CA GLN A 266 15.77 -0.61 16.20
C GLN A 266 15.23 -0.99 17.60
N GLU A 267 15.75 -2.05 18.24
CA GLU A 267 15.38 -2.45 19.61
C GLU A 267 15.63 -1.31 20.64
N PHE A 268 16.54 -0.40 20.32
CA PHE A 268 16.76 0.81 21.11
C PHE A 268 15.49 1.66 21.27
N LEU A 269 14.57 1.60 20.31
CA LEU A 269 13.36 2.42 20.27
C LEU A 269 12.21 1.81 21.10
N ASP A 270 12.36 0.59 21.61
CA ASP A 270 11.28 -0.14 22.26
C ASP A 270 10.80 0.57 23.53
N GLY A 271 9.48 0.77 23.67
CA GLY A 271 8.89 1.48 24.80
C GLY A 271 9.11 3.00 24.82
N MET A 272 9.71 3.60 23.78
CA MET A 272 9.75 5.06 23.62
C MET A 272 8.39 5.63 23.23
N ASP A 273 8.14 6.89 23.60
CA ASP A 273 7.00 7.66 23.11
C ASP A 273 7.08 7.84 21.57
N PRO A 274 5.96 7.83 20.83
CA PRO A 274 5.94 8.04 19.38
C PRO A 274 6.79 9.22 18.89
N ARG A 275 6.69 10.39 19.54
CA ARG A 275 7.45 11.57 19.12
C ARG A 275 8.95 11.38 19.29
N GLN A 276 9.36 10.68 20.35
CA GLN A 276 10.78 10.34 20.58
C GLN A 276 11.28 9.40 19.49
N LYS A 277 10.52 8.32 19.21
CA LYS A 277 10.84 7.34 18.17
C LYS A 277 10.98 7.99 16.80
N GLU A 278 9.99 8.79 16.41
CA GLU A 278 9.99 9.54 15.15
C GLU A 278 11.18 10.49 15.04
N THR A 279 11.52 11.23 16.11
CA THR A 279 12.67 12.14 16.11
C THR A 279 13.98 11.40 15.82
N LEU A 280 14.21 10.27 16.51
CA LEU A 280 15.44 9.50 16.36
C LEU A 280 15.53 8.84 14.97
N LEU A 281 14.41 8.34 14.44
CA LEU A 281 14.36 7.81 13.07
C LEU A 281 14.55 8.90 12.01
N ALA A 282 13.98 10.10 12.24
CA ALA A 282 14.08 11.24 11.35
C ALA A 282 15.51 11.81 11.26
N MET A 283 16.33 11.68 12.32
CA MET A 283 17.76 11.98 12.23
C MET A 283 18.43 11.18 11.11
N ASN A 284 17.98 9.95 10.84
CA ASN A 284 18.50 9.17 9.73
C ASN A 284 17.86 9.55 8.38
N ASN A 285 16.54 9.46 8.29
CA ASN A 285 15.79 9.74 7.07
C ASN A 285 14.38 10.26 7.42
N PRO A 286 14.17 11.59 7.46
CA PRO A 286 12.90 12.18 7.88
C PRO A 286 11.72 11.68 7.04
N GLN A 287 11.87 11.68 5.71
CA GLN A 287 10.82 11.28 4.78
C GLN A 287 10.44 9.80 4.88
N ALA A 288 11.38 8.94 5.26
CA ALA A 288 11.09 7.53 5.46
C ALA A 288 10.19 7.28 6.67
N VAL A 289 10.19 8.15 7.68
CA VAL A 289 9.31 8.01 8.85
C VAL A 289 7.86 8.14 8.43
N VAL A 290 7.53 9.20 7.70
CA VAL A 290 6.19 9.50 7.20
C VAL A 290 5.65 8.34 6.36
N LEU A 291 6.43 7.89 5.37
CA LEU A 291 6.02 6.77 4.52
C LEU A 291 5.92 5.45 5.31
N SER A 292 6.84 5.20 6.25
CA SER A 292 6.84 3.98 7.06
C SER A 292 5.59 3.87 7.94
N GLU A 293 5.16 4.96 8.55
CA GLU A 293 3.92 4.99 9.33
C GLU A 293 2.70 4.78 8.44
N LEU A 294 2.66 5.43 7.28
CA LEU A 294 1.54 5.29 6.33
C LEU A 294 1.39 3.85 5.80
N VAL A 295 2.49 3.18 5.41
CA VAL A 295 2.43 1.77 4.93
C VAL A 295 2.05 0.81 6.05
N GLN A 296 2.54 1.05 7.28
CA GLN A 296 2.15 0.24 8.44
C GLN A 296 0.68 0.44 8.77
N ALA A 297 0.18 1.68 8.74
CA ALA A 297 -1.21 1.99 8.98
C ALA A 297 -2.14 1.27 7.99
N LYS A 298 -1.82 1.29 6.69
CA LYS A 298 -2.58 0.54 5.68
C LYS A 298 -2.66 -0.96 6.02
N LEU A 299 -1.53 -1.56 6.40
CA LEU A 299 -1.50 -2.99 6.73
C LEU A 299 -2.23 -3.32 8.03
N LEU A 300 -2.05 -2.52 9.08
CA LEU A 300 -2.76 -2.73 10.34
C LEU A 300 -4.28 -2.60 10.15
N ARG A 301 -4.74 -1.66 9.32
CA ARG A 301 -6.16 -1.57 8.93
C ARG A 301 -6.62 -2.80 8.16
N ALA A 302 -5.90 -3.22 7.12
CA ALA A 302 -6.22 -4.44 6.39
C ALA A 302 -6.30 -5.68 7.32
N ILE A 303 -5.38 -5.80 8.29
CA ILE A 303 -5.26 -6.96 9.18
C ILE A 303 -6.26 -6.92 10.34
N TYR A 304 -6.51 -5.77 10.96
CA TYR A 304 -7.25 -5.68 12.22
C TYR A 304 -8.60 -4.99 12.16
N SER A 305 -8.84 -4.11 11.17
CA SER A 305 -10.11 -3.38 11.11
C SER A 305 -11.29 -4.35 10.93
N ASP A 306 -12.39 -4.08 11.61
CA ASP A 306 -13.66 -4.77 11.34
C ASP A 306 -14.45 -4.11 10.20
N ARG A 307 -14.05 -2.90 9.76
CA ARG A 307 -14.59 -2.14 8.61
C ARG A 307 -13.94 -2.58 7.30
N GLN A 308 -13.87 -3.88 7.07
CA GLN A 308 -13.08 -4.45 5.99
C GLN A 308 -13.44 -3.93 4.59
N LEU A 309 -14.74 -3.73 4.30
CA LEU A 309 -15.13 -3.17 3.01
C LEU A 309 -14.65 -1.72 2.82
N GLU A 310 -14.63 -0.90 3.88
CA GLU A 310 -14.08 0.46 3.84
C GLU A 310 -12.58 0.43 3.48
N GLU A 311 -11.82 -0.50 4.05
CA GLU A 311 -10.39 -0.63 3.77
C GLU A 311 -10.12 -1.14 2.34
N VAL A 312 -10.89 -2.12 1.87
CA VAL A 312 -10.82 -2.61 0.48
C VAL A 312 -11.16 -1.51 -0.51
N MET A 313 -12.18 -0.69 -0.22
CA MET A 313 -12.57 0.42 -1.09
C MET A 313 -11.59 1.58 -1.03
N THR A 314 -10.99 1.86 0.14
CA THR A 314 -9.92 2.86 0.26
C THR A 314 -8.71 2.47 -0.60
N ASP A 315 -8.28 1.21 -0.57
CA ASP A 315 -7.21 0.69 -1.43
C ASP A 315 -7.58 0.76 -2.92
N PHE A 316 -8.80 0.35 -3.27
CA PHE A 316 -9.32 0.44 -4.65
C PHE A 316 -9.29 1.87 -5.20
N TRP A 317 -9.76 2.85 -4.41
CA TRP A 317 -9.82 4.24 -4.84
C TRP A 317 -8.46 4.91 -4.88
N PHE A 318 -7.57 4.61 -3.91
CA PHE A 318 -6.19 5.07 -3.98
C PHE A 318 -5.52 4.58 -5.27
N ASN A 319 -5.71 3.29 -5.61
CA ASN A 319 -5.16 2.72 -6.83
C ASN A 319 -5.81 3.30 -8.11
N HIS A 320 -7.09 3.65 -8.07
CA HIS A 320 -7.81 4.28 -9.18
C HIS A 320 -7.33 5.72 -9.43
N PHE A 321 -7.11 6.49 -8.36
CA PHE A 321 -6.60 7.86 -8.39
C PHE A 321 -5.12 7.88 -7.95
N ASN A 322 -4.30 7.06 -8.60
CA ASN A 322 -2.95 6.79 -8.12
C ASN A 322 -2.09 8.06 -8.05
N VAL A 323 -1.39 8.21 -6.92
CA VAL A 323 -0.34 9.23 -6.73
C VAL A 323 0.96 8.52 -6.37
N PHE A 324 2.00 8.70 -7.18
CA PHE A 324 3.30 8.11 -6.93
C PHE A 324 4.07 8.88 -5.86
N VAL A 325 4.45 8.18 -4.78
CA VAL A 325 5.17 8.77 -3.65
C VAL A 325 6.63 9.17 -3.95
N GLY A 326 7.16 8.88 -5.14
CA GLY A 326 8.60 9.07 -5.45
C GLY A 326 8.96 10.26 -6.35
N LYS A 327 8.00 11.09 -6.79
CA LYS A 327 8.25 12.16 -7.78
C LYS A 327 8.78 13.48 -7.18
N GLY A 328 8.68 13.69 -5.86
CA GLY A 328 9.06 14.95 -5.20
C GLY A 328 8.48 15.09 -3.79
N PRO A 329 7.86 16.24 -3.41
CA PRO A 329 7.24 16.48 -2.10
C PRO A 329 5.95 15.67 -1.86
N GLU A 330 5.57 14.77 -2.79
CA GLU A 330 4.42 13.89 -2.61
C GLU A 330 4.59 12.94 -1.42
N ARG A 331 5.82 12.66 -0.97
CA ARG A 331 6.08 11.85 0.23
C ARG A 331 5.38 12.40 1.46
N GLU A 332 5.33 13.71 1.56
CA GLU A 332 4.72 14.45 2.65
C GLU A 332 3.21 14.65 2.45
N LEU A 333 2.72 14.58 1.21
CA LEU A 333 1.32 14.85 0.85
C LEU A 333 0.44 13.60 0.78
N VAL A 334 1.03 12.43 0.50
CA VAL A 334 0.27 11.18 0.27
C VAL A 334 -0.47 10.72 1.53
N THR A 335 0.07 10.97 2.74
CA THR A 335 -0.62 10.66 3.99
C THR A 335 -1.95 11.40 4.10
N ASN A 336 -1.96 12.72 3.95
CA ASN A 336 -3.19 13.51 3.96
C ASN A 336 -4.08 13.20 2.76
N TYR A 337 -3.50 12.86 1.60
CA TYR A 337 -4.28 12.46 0.45
C TYR A 337 -5.15 11.22 0.74
N GLU A 338 -4.58 10.17 1.34
CA GLU A 338 -5.37 9.01 1.75
C GLU A 338 -6.38 9.35 2.85
N GLN A 339 -5.95 10.04 3.91
CA GLN A 339 -6.78 10.28 5.10
C GLN A 339 -7.93 11.28 4.85
N ASP A 340 -7.70 12.30 4.03
CA ASP A 340 -8.62 13.43 3.88
C ASP A 340 -9.40 13.40 2.54
N ALA A 341 -8.80 12.88 1.46
CA ALA A 341 -9.44 12.85 0.15
C ALA A 341 -10.05 11.48 -0.17
N ILE A 342 -9.35 10.38 0.07
CA ILE A 342 -9.80 9.04 -0.33
C ILE A 342 -10.73 8.40 0.71
N ARG A 343 -10.21 8.14 1.91
CA ARG A 343 -10.88 7.33 2.94
C ARG A 343 -12.26 7.86 3.34
N PRO A 344 -12.48 9.18 3.54
CA PRO A 344 -13.81 9.70 3.92
C PRO A 344 -14.89 9.49 2.85
N HIS A 345 -14.49 9.29 1.59
CA HIS A 345 -15.39 9.16 0.45
C HIS A 345 -15.43 7.73 -0.11
N ALA A 346 -14.79 6.75 0.54
CA ALA A 346 -14.60 5.40 -0.02
C ALA A 346 -15.91 4.67 -0.37
N LEU A 347 -16.99 4.93 0.39
CA LEU A 347 -18.36 4.43 0.14
C LEU A 347 -19.35 5.57 -0.11
N GLY A 348 -18.86 6.78 -0.37
CA GLY A 348 -19.66 7.99 -0.58
C GLY A 348 -20.14 8.15 -2.02
N LYS A 349 -20.37 9.41 -2.43
CA LYS A 349 -20.65 9.73 -3.83
C LYS A 349 -19.37 9.87 -4.62
N PHE A 350 -19.36 9.34 -5.84
CA PHE A 350 -18.23 9.44 -6.75
C PHE A 350 -17.84 10.90 -7.06
N GLU A 351 -18.81 11.80 -7.21
CA GLU A 351 -18.55 13.23 -7.46
C GLU A 351 -17.74 13.86 -6.30
N ASP A 352 -18.11 13.58 -5.05
CA ASP A 352 -17.43 14.12 -3.87
C ASP A 352 -15.97 13.62 -3.82
N LEU A 353 -15.76 12.33 -4.08
CA LEU A 353 -14.42 11.74 -4.20
C LEU A 353 -13.62 12.41 -5.33
N LEU A 354 -14.22 12.56 -6.52
CA LEU A 354 -13.57 13.16 -7.68
C LEU A 354 -13.16 14.62 -7.43
N VAL A 355 -14.00 15.40 -6.75
CA VAL A 355 -13.68 16.78 -6.34
C VAL A 355 -12.57 16.80 -5.29
N ALA A 356 -12.63 15.91 -4.30
CA ALA A 356 -11.61 15.81 -3.26
C ALA A 356 -10.23 15.46 -3.84
N THR A 357 -10.16 14.51 -4.79
CA THR A 357 -8.91 14.17 -5.46
C THR A 357 -8.41 15.28 -6.37
N ALA A 358 -9.30 15.95 -7.11
CA ALA A 358 -8.92 17.07 -7.99
C ALA A 358 -8.35 18.28 -7.24
N LYS A 359 -8.82 18.52 -6.01
CA LYS A 359 -8.32 19.59 -5.14
C LYS A 359 -7.16 19.16 -4.23
N SER A 360 -6.74 17.90 -4.27
CA SER A 360 -5.61 17.43 -3.47
C SER A 360 -4.29 18.02 -3.96
N PRO A 361 -3.46 18.61 -3.07
CA PRO A 361 -2.09 19.01 -3.40
C PRO A 361 -1.26 17.85 -3.97
N ALA A 362 -1.45 16.63 -3.47
CA ALA A 362 -0.71 15.45 -3.93
C ALA A 362 -1.00 15.15 -5.42
N MET A 363 -2.28 15.16 -5.80
CA MET A 363 -2.72 14.90 -7.19
C MET A 363 -2.32 16.04 -8.14
N MET A 364 -2.53 17.29 -7.73
CA MET A 364 -2.14 18.45 -8.53
C MET A 364 -0.63 18.50 -8.76
N PHE A 365 0.18 18.14 -7.76
CA PHE A 365 1.62 18.05 -7.90
C PHE A 365 2.00 16.90 -8.83
N TYR A 366 1.48 15.70 -8.58
CA TYR A 366 1.82 14.50 -9.34
C TYR A 366 1.51 14.61 -10.84
N LEU A 367 0.42 15.29 -11.21
CA LEU A 367 0.05 15.51 -12.61
C LEU A 367 0.47 16.88 -13.16
N ASP A 368 1.29 17.62 -12.39
CA ASP A 368 1.87 18.92 -12.74
C ASP A 368 0.82 20.02 -13.07
N ASN A 369 -0.42 19.86 -12.62
CA ASN A 369 -1.48 20.85 -12.85
C ASN A 369 -1.21 22.16 -12.12
N TRP A 370 -0.54 22.10 -10.96
CA TRP A 370 -0.24 23.28 -10.15
C TRP A 370 0.61 24.34 -10.88
N MET A 371 1.31 23.97 -11.95
CA MET A 371 2.07 24.87 -12.83
C MET A 371 1.31 25.27 -14.10
N SER A 372 0.10 24.75 -14.35
CA SER A 372 -0.64 24.96 -15.58
C SER A 372 -1.14 26.40 -15.71
N VAL A 373 -0.76 27.06 -16.80
CA VAL A 373 -1.11 28.46 -17.08
C VAL A 373 -1.87 28.53 -18.41
N GLY A 374 -3.00 29.23 -18.42
CA GLY A 374 -3.81 29.45 -19.62
C GLY A 374 -3.03 30.29 -20.64
N PRO A 375 -3.02 29.91 -21.94
CA PRO A 375 -2.27 30.62 -22.97
C PRO A 375 -2.65 32.10 -23.11
N ASN A 376 -3.89 32.47 -22.80
CA ASN A 376 -4.39 33.85 -22.84
C ASN A 376 -4.58 34.46 -21.44
N SER A 377 -4.08 33.81 -20.39
CA SER A 377 -4.15 34.30 -19.02
C SER A 377 -3.33 35.58 -18.82
N GLN A 378 -3.64 36.34 -17.77
CA GLN A 378 -2.90 37.56 -17.44
C GLN A 378 -1.40 37.26 -17.29
N GLN A 379 -1.06 36.18 -16.60
CA GLN A 379 0.32 35.74 -16.39
C GLN A 379 1.03 35.39 -17.70
N ALA A 380 0.37 34.68 -18.63
CA ALA A 380 0.94 34.37 -19.94
C ALA A 380 1.18 35.63 -20.78
N LEU A 381 0.28 36.63 -20.67
CA LEU A 381 0.39 37.92 -21.35
C LEU A 381 1.33 38.91 -20.65
N GLY A 382 1.93 38.54 -19.51
CA GLY A 382 2.79 39.42 -18.71
C GLY A 382 2.04 40.55 -18.00
N MET A 383 0.71 40.49 -17.93
CA MET A 383 -0.15 41.43 -17.21
C MET A 383 -0.37 40.93 -15.78
N GLY A 384 -0.31 41.81 -14.76
CA GLY A 384 -0.65 41.44 -13.38
C GLY A 384 0.48 40.90 -12.49
N GLY A 385 1.74 41.18 -12.81
CA GLY A 385 2.84 40.97 -11.87
C GLY A 385 4.11 41.74 -12.22
N ARG A 386 4.70 42.40 -11.20
CA ARG A 386 6.17 42.47 -11.11
C ARG A 386 6.69 41.08 -11.49
N PRO A 387 7.69 40.96 -12.39
CA PRO A 387 8.16 39.66 -12.85
C PRO A 387 8.34 38.78 -11.62
N MET A 388 7.67 37.63 -11.61
CA MET A 388 7.92 36.57 -10.65
C MET A 388 9.43 36.39 -10.68
N ARG A 389 10.14 36.92 -9.67
CA ARG A 389 11.59 36.79 -9.63
C ARG A 389 11.80 35.30 -9.62
N PRO A 390 12.51 34.73 -10.61
CA PRO A 390 12.81 33.32 -10.58
C PRO A 390 13.47 33.06 -9.23
N TYR A 391 12.94 32.12 -8.46
CA TYR A 391 13.77 31.45 -7.49
C TYR A 391 14.81 30.66 -8.31
N GLY A 392 15.85 31.36 -8.76
CA GLY A 392 17.14 30.77 -9.00
C GLY A 392 17.80 30.49 -7.65
N PRO A 393 18.88 29.70 -7.62
CA PRO A 393 19.46 29.19 -6.38
C PRO A 393 19.95 30.26 -5.38
N TYR A 394 19.95 31.56 -5.72
CA TYR A 394 20.47 32.64 -4.87
C TYR A 394 19.64 33.93 -4.99
N GLY A 395 18.75 34.20 -4.02
CA GLY A 395 17.83 35.34 -4.04
C GLY A 395 18.42 36.69 -3.58
N ARG A 396 19.13 37.44 -4.46
CA ARG A 396 19.36 38.90 -4.32
C ARG A 396 19.45 39.64 -5.68
N PRO A 397 19.06 40.93 -5.78
CA PRO A 397 19.24 41.75 -6.99
C PRO A 397 20.67 42.28 -7.11
N ARG A 398 21.32 42.09 -8.27
CA ARG A 398 22.61 42.73 -8.60
C ARG A 398 22.39 44.12 -9.20
N ARG A 399 23.04 45.13 -8.60
CA ARG A 399 23.28 46.47 -9.16
C ARG A 399 24.79 46.56 -9.40
N TYR A 400 25.27 46.50 -10.65
CA TYR A 400 26.57 47.05 -11.13
C TYR A 400 26.53 47.09 -12.68
N PRO A 401 27.25 48.02 -13.33
CA PRO A 401 27.00 48.48 -14.70
C PRO A 401 27.59 47.53 -15.76
N TYR A 402 26.86 47.38 -16.85
CA TYR A 402 27.16 46.52 -18.00
C TYR A 402 28.29 47.12 -18.88
N PRO A 403 29.29 46.35 -19.33
CA PRO A 403 29.90 46.56 -20.64
C PRO A 403 28.96 46.01 -21.71
N GLN A 404 28.68 46.81 -22.75
CA GLN A 404 27.79 46.46 -23.85
C GLN A 404 28.23 45.15 -24.53
N GLN A 405 27.46 44.09 -24.34
CA GLN A 405 27.51 42.88 -25.18
C GLN A 405 26.18 42.70 -25.89
N ARG A 406 26.30 42.45 -27.20
CA ARG A 406 25.23 42.42 -28.20
C ARG A 406 24.15 41.38 -27.84
N PRO A 407 22.86 41.67 -28.12
CA PRO A 407 21.76 40.81 -27.71
C PRO A 407 21.75 39.50 -28.52
N ASN A 408 21.86 38.38 -27.82
CA ASN A 408 21.61 37.05 -28.38
C ASN A 408 20.08 36.84 -28.48
N GLN A 409 19.56 36.60 -29.68
CA GLN A 409 18.12 36.62 -29.97
C GLN A 409 17.31 35.39 -29.50
N ASN A 410 17.92 34.37 -28.89
CA ASN A 410 17.21 33.11 -28.58
C ASN A 410 17.32 32.69 -27.09
N GLY A 411 16.67 33.43 -26.19
CA GLY A 411 16.68 33.12 -24.77
C GLY A 411 15.46 33.61 -23.97
N LYS A 412 14.24 33.48 -24.50
CA LYS A 412 13.02 33.65 -23.69
C LYS A 412 12.87 32.42 -22.78
N ARG A 413 12.96 32.61 -21.45
CA ARG A 413 12.51 31.59 -20.49
C ARG A 413 11.03 31.31 -20.78
N LYS A 414 10.70 30.10 -21.25
CA LYS A 414 9.31 29.66 -21.47
C LYS A 414 8.55 29.85 -20.15
N ALA A 415 7.51 30.68 -20.16
CA ALA A 415 6.46 30.56 -19.16
C ALA A 415 5.96 29.10 -19.19
N SER A 416 5.68 28.51 -18.02
CA SER A 416 4.98 27.22 -17.97
C SER A 416 3.75 27.31 -18.86
N GLY A 417 3.68 26.49 -19.91
CA GLY A 417 2.58 26.50 -20.85
C GLY A 417 1.36 25.79 -20.26
N LEU A 418 0.30 25.71 -21.05
CA LEU A 418 -0.84 24.87 -20.74
C LEU A 418 -0.35 23.42 -20.55
N ASN A 419 -0.65 22.82 -19.40
CA ASN A 419 -0.33 21.42 -19.14
C ASN A 419 -1.59 20.57 -19.32
N GLU A 420 -1.55 19.67 -20.31
CA GLU A 420 -2.67 18.79 -20.66
C GLU A 420 -2.71 17.48 -19.88
N ASN A 421 -1.64 17.13 -19.16
CA ASN A 421 -1.51 15.84 -18.49
C ASN A 421 -2.69 15.58 -17.55
N TYR A 422 -2.99 16.52 -16.64
CA TYR A 422 -4.12 16.38 -15.72
C TYR A 422 -5.46 16.21 -16.43
N GLY A 423 -5.71 17.00 -17.49
CA GLY A 423 -6.95 16.89 -18.26
C GLY A 423 -7.07 15.56 -19.00
N ARG A 424 -5.96 15.01 -19.50
CA ARG A 424 -5.91 13.69 -20.12
C ARG A 424 -6.23 12.61 -19.11
N GLU A 425 -5.51 12.55 -18.00
CA GLU A 425 -5.73 11.51 -16.98
C GLU A 425 -7.14 11.58 -16.37
N LEU A 426 -7.67 12.79 -16.19
CA LEU A 426 -9.04 12.99 -15.71
C LEU A 426 -10.08 12.35 -16.64
N LEU A 427 -9.96 12.58 -17.95
CA LEU A 427 -10.87 12.00 -18.95
C LEU A 427 -10.62 10.50 -19.14
N GLU A 428 -9.35 10.11 -19.27
CA GLU A 428 -8.93 8.78 -19.69
C GLU A 428 -8.99 7.74 -18.58
N LEU A 429 -8.39 8.05 -17.42
CA LEU A 429 -8.16 7.06 -16.37
C LEU A 429 -9.15 7.14 -15.22
N HIS A 430 -9.61 8.35 -14.93
CA HIS A 430 -10.44 8.63 -13.77
C HIS A 430 -11.95 8.63 -14.06
N THR A 431 -12.37 8.88 -15.31
CA THR A 431 -13.80 9.07 -15.61
C THR A 431 -14.29 8.30 -16.83
N LEU A 432 -13.98 8.71 -18.05
CA LEU A 432 -14.66 8.23 -19.25
C LEU A 432 -14.06 6.95 -19.84
N SER A 433 -12.87 6.52 -19.39
CA SER A 433 -12.03 5.51 -20.05
C SER A 433 -11.38 6.02 -21.35
N VAL A 434 -10.31 5.37 -21.81
CA VAL A 434 -9.69 5.54 -23.14
C VAL A 434 -10.72 5.50 -24.27
N ASN A 435 -11.76 4.68 -24.10
CA ASN A 435 -12.84 4.51 -25.09
C ASN A 435 -14.05 5.44 -24.82
N GLY A 436 -13.85 6.51 -24.04
CA GLY A 436 -14.90 7.40 -23.56
C GLY A 436 -15.48 8.38 -24.59
N GLY A 437 -14.98 8.36 -25.83
CA GLY A 437 -15.50 9.18 -26.92
C GLY A 437 -15.13 10.66 -26.85
N TYR A 438 -14.16 11.05 -26.03
CA TYR A 438 -13.60 12.40 -26.01
C TYR A 438 -12.52 12.57 -27.09
N SER A 439 -12.30 13.80 -27.52
CA SER A 439 -11.27 14.16 -28.51
C SER A 439 -10.04 14.78 -27.84
N GLN A 440 -8.94 14.87 -28.58
CA GLN A 440 -7.76 15.65 -28.13
C GLN A 440 -8.12 17.12 -27.85
N ARG A 441 -9.12 17.68 -28.54
CA ARG A 441 -9.62 19.03 -28.25
C ARG A 441 -10.25 19.10 -26.86
N ASP A 442 -11.00 18.09 -26.45
CA ASP A 442 -11.60 18.05 -25.11
C ASP A 442 -10.53 17.99 -24.03
N VAL A 443 -9.44 17.25 -24.25
CA VAL A 443 -8.26 17.25 -23.36
C VAL A 443 -7.71 18.67 -23.18
N THR A 444 -7.48 19.40 -24.28
CA THR A 444 -6.99 20.78 -24.23
C THR A 444 -7.99 21.72 -23.53
N GLU A 445 -9.29 21.56 -23.76
CA GLU A 445 -10.33 22.42 -23.18
C GLU A 445 -10.51 22.14 -21.67
N VAL A 446 -10.44 20.88 -21.24
CA VAL A 446 -10.36 20.51 -19.82
C VAL A 446 -9.10 21.11 -19.20
N ALA A 447 -7.94 20.96 -19.85
CA ALA A 447 -6.71 21.56 -19.35
C ALA A 447 -6.85 23.07 -19.12
N LYS A 448 -7.48 23.80 -20.06
CA LYS A 448 -7.77 25.24 -19.90
C LYS A 448 -8.68 25.52 -18.71
N VAL A 449 -9.72 24.72 -18.49
CA VAL A 449 -10.62 24.85 -17.34
C VAL A 449 -9.86 24.74 -16.01
N PHE A 450 -8.89 23.82 -15.91
CA PHE A 450 -8.13 23.60 -14.68
C PHE A 450 -6.92 24.53 -14.48
N THR A 451 -6.62 25.41 -15.43
CA THR A 451 -5.58 26.44 -15.22
C THR A 451 -5.92 27.33 -14.02
N GLY A 452 -4.90 27.73 -13.27
CA GLY A 452 -5.08 28.51 -12.04
C GLY A 452 -5.54 27.72 -10.82
N TRP A 453 -5.97 26.46 -10.95
CA TRP A 453 -6.01 25.54 -9.81
C TRP A 453 -4.57 25.17 -9.45
N THR A 454 -4.08 25.70 -8.34
CA THR A 454 -2.67 25.59 -7.93
C THR A 454 -2.56 25.26 -6.45
N ILE A 455 -1.32 25.13 -5.98
CA ILE A 455 -1.00 24.84 -4.58
C ILE A 455 -0.41 26.12 -4.00
N ASP A 456 -0.93 26.59 -2.87
CA ASP A 456 -0.24 27.65 -2.13
C ASP A 456 1.09 27.09 -1.64
N LYS A 457 2.19 27.82 -1.83
CA LYS A 457 3.57 27.41 -1.46
C LYS A 457 3.80 25.87 -1.49
N PRO A 458 3.89 25.22 -2.66
CA PRO A 458 3.85 23.76 -2.82
C PRO A 458 4.90 22.97 -2.04
N PHE A 459 6.00 23.61 -1.65
CA PHE A 459 7.08 23.00 -0.86
C PHE A 459 6.99 23.29 0.64
N GLU A 460 5.89 23.89 1.11
CA GLU A 460 5.61 24.15 2.53
C GLU A 460 4.42 23.33 3.05
N GLY A 461 3.90 22.38 2.27
CA GLY A 461 2.76 21.55 2.66
C GLY A 461 1.45 22.32 2.83
N LEU A 462 1.30 23.46 2.13
CA LEU A 462 0.05 24.21 2.11
C LEU A 462 -0.92 23.66 1.04
N GLY A 463 -2.19 24.07 1.18
CA GLY A 463 -3.30 23.48 0.44
C GLY A 463 -3.59 24.08 -0.93
N PHE A 464 -4.71 23.64 -1.50
CA PHE A 464 -5.29 24.17 -2.73
C PHE A 464 -5.47 25.69 -2.68
N ARG A 465 -5.21 26.35 -3.81
CA ARG A 465 -5.49 27.76 -4.05
C ARG A 465 -5.89 27.99 -5.50
N TYR A 466 -6.83 28.89 -5.73
CA TYR A 466 -7.12 29.39 -7.06
C TYR A 466 -6.36 30.70 -7.34
N ASP A 467 -5.61 30.77 -8.44
CA ASP A 467 -4.92 31.98 -8.92
C ASP A 467 -5.50 32.42 -10.26
N SER A 468 -6.38 33.42 -10.23
CA SER A 468 -7.08 33.92 -11.42
C SER A 468 -6.13 34.46 -12.50
N ARG A 469 -4.90 34.85 -12.14
CA ARG A 469 -3.91 35.37 -13.10
C ARG A 469 -3.36 34.28 -14.00
N MET A 470 -3.38 33.03 -13.55
CA MET A 470 -2.95 31.86 -14.31
C MET A 470 -4.08 31.26 -15.14
N HIS A 471 -5.33 31.61 -14.85
CA HIS A 471 -6.49 30.98 -15.47
C HIS A 471 -6.74 31.48 -16.90
N GLU A 472 -7.06 30.55 -17.80
CA GLU A 472 -7.46 30.84 -19.17
C GLU A 472 -8.77 31.64 -19.16
N PRO A 473 -8.84 32.84 -19.77
CA PRO A 473 -10.09 33.59 -19.84
C PRO A 473 -11.03 33.07 -20.95
N GLY A 474 -12.26 33.57 -20.95
CA GLY A 474 -13.22 33.27 -22.01
C GLY A 474 -13.91 31.91 -21.85
N PRO A 475 -14.92 31.63 -22.70
CA PRO A 475 -15.67 30.38 -22.65
C PRO A 475 -14.84 29.20 -23.14
N LYS A 476 -15.07 28.01 -22.56
CA LYS A 476 -14.45 26.74 -22.96
C LYS A 476 -15.53 25.78 -23.47
N PHE A 477 -15.13 24.79 -24.25
CA PHE A 477 -16.04 23.80 -24.83
C PHE A 477 -15.55 22.39 -24.51
N VAL A 478 -16.21 21.73 -23.56
CA VAL A 478 -15.84 20.39 -23.07
C VAL A 478 -16.96 19.42 -23.42
N LEU A 479 -16.67 18.39 -24.22
CA LEU A 479 -17.62 17.35 -24.64
C LEU A 479 -18.88 17.94 -25.32
N GLY A 480 -18.70 19.02 -26.08
CA GLY A 480 -19.81 19.76 -26.70
C GLY A 480 -20.57 20.71 -25.76
N HIS A 481 -20.26 20.73 -24.46
CA HIS A 481 -20.85 21.64 -23.48
C HIS A 481 -20.05 22.95 -23.39
N LYS A 482 -20.75 24.09 -23.52
CA LYS A 482 -20.16 25.41 -23.37
C LYS A 482 -20.07 25.80 -21.90
N ILE A 483 -18.86 25.85 -21.35
CA ILE A 483 -18.56 26.33 -20.01
C ILE A 483 -18.43 27.86 -20.04
N LYS A 484 -19.28 28.56 -19.28
CA LYS A 484 -19.23 30.02 -19.18
C LYS A 484 -18.08 30.46 -18.26
N PRO A 485 -17.44 31.62 -18.51
CA PRO A 485 -16.39 32.12 -17.64
C PRO A 485 -16.91 32.35 -16.21
N LYS A 486 -16.32 31.65 -15.24
CA LYS A 486 -16.61 31.81 -13.79
C LYS A 486 -15.42 31.44 -12.89
N GLY A 487 -14.22 31.34 -13.46
CA GLY A 487 -12.99 31.14 -12.70
C GLY A 487 -12.91 29.75 -12.07
N GLU A 488 -12.70 29.66 -10.76
CA GLU A 488 -12.53 28.37 -10.06
C GLU A 488 -13.69 27.40 -10.33
N ASP A 489 -14.92 27.92 -10.35
CA ASP A 489 -16.13 27.09 -10.44
C ASP A 489 -16.32 26.42 -11.80
N GLU A 490 -15.54 26.79 -12.82
CA GLU A 490 -15.52 26.10 -14.12
C GLU A 490 -15.03 24.66 -13.94
N GLY A 491 -13.99 24.45 -13.12
CA GLY A 491 -13.49 23.11 -12.80
C GLY A 491 -14.55 22.27 -12.12
N LYS A 492 -15.31 22.83 -11.16
CA LYS A 492 -16.41 22.12 -10.49
C LYS A 492 -17.51 21.70 -11.47
N GLU A 493 -17.84 22.56 -12.45
CA GLU A 493 -18.83 22.22 -13.48
C GLU A 493 -18.36 21.09 -14.39
N VAL A 494 -17.09 21.09 -14.80
CA VAL A 494 -16.52 19.99 -15.59
C VAL A 494 -16.46 18.70 -14.77
N LEU A 495 -16.06 18.76 -13.50
CA LEU A 495 -16.08 17.57 -12.62
C LEU A 495 -17.49 17.01 -12.46
N HIS A 496 -18.48 17.88 -12.28
CA HIS A 496 -19.89 17.46 -12.24
C HIS A 496 -20.34 16.81 -13.55
N LEU A 497 -20.01 17.43 -14.69
CA LEU A 497 -20.32 16.88 -16.03
C LEU A 497 -19.73 15.49 -16.22
N LEU A 498 -18.49 15.27 -15.79
CA LEU A 498 -17.82 13.98 -15.90
C LEU A 498 -18.38 12.96 -14.90
N ALA A 499 -18.58 13.35 -13.64
CA ALA A 499 -19.08 12.45 -12.60
C ALA A 499 -20.51 11.97 -12.83
N THR A 500 -21.32 12.74 -13.57
CA THR A 500 -22.72 12.41 -13.88
C THR A 500 -22.92 11.80 -15.28
N SER A 501 -21.83 11.61 -16.04
CA SER A 501 -21.87 11.02 -17.37
C SER A 501 -22.22 9.52 -17.34
N PRO A 502 -23.11 9.03 -18.24
CA PRO A 502 -23.37 7.59 -18.39
C PRO A 502 -22.10 6.76 -18.68
N GLN A 503 -21.14 7.33 -19.43
CA GLN A 503 -19.86 6.68 -19.72
C GLN A 503 -19.05 6.47 -18.43
N THR A 504 -19.02 7.46 -17.54
CA THR A 504 -18.38 7.34 -16.23
C THR A 504 -19.09 6.31 -15.36
N ALA A 505 -20.43 6.33 -15.33
CA ALA A 505 -21.22 5.35 -14.60
C ALA A 505 -20.88 3.91 -15.04
N HIS A 506 -20.78 3.67 -16.34
CA HIS A 506 -20.38 2.39 -16.91
C HIS A 506 -18.92 2.03 -16.60
N PHE A 507 -17.98 2.95 -16.75
CA PHE A 507 -16.55 2.72 -16.49
C PHE A 507 -16.27 2.37 -15.03
N ILE A 508 -16.82 3.15 -14.09
CA ILE A 508 -16.65 2.89 -12.66
C ILE A 508 -17.32 1.57 -12.27
N SER A 509 -18.52 1.29 -12.80
CA SER A 509 -19.20 0.01 -12.57
C SER A 509 -18.40 -1.18 -13.10
N LEU A 510 -17.77 -1.05 -14.26
CA LEU A 510 -16.87 -2.07 -14.82
C LEU A 510 -15.69 -2.34 -13.88
N LYS A 511 -14.99 -1.29 -13.41
CA LYS A 511 -13.84 -1.46 -12.50
C LYS A 511 -14.25 -2.10 -11.17
N LEU A 512 -15.41 -1.75 -10.63
CA LEU A 512 -15.95 -2.38 -9.41
C LEU A 512 -16.34 -3.85 -9.65
N ALA A 513 -17.03 -4.16 -10.74
CA ALA A 513 -17.33 -5.54 -11.11
C ALA A 513 -16.05 -6.36 -11.32
N GLN A 514 -15.01 -5.74 -11.91
CA GLN A 514 -13.68 -6.35 -12.04
C GLN A 514 -13.02 -6.63 -10.70
N ARG A 515 -13.17 -5.72 -9.73
CA ARG A 515 -12.62 -5.87 -8.37
C ARG A 515 -13.27 -7.02 -7.60
N PHE A 516 -14.58 -7.19 -7.73
CA PHE A 516 -15.38 -8.04 -6.85
C PHE A 516 -15.91 -9.34 -7.48
N VAL A 517 -15.98 -9.47 -8.82
CA VAL A 517 -16.61 -10.63 -9.49
C VAL A 517 -15.61 -11.46 -10.31
N SER A 518 -15.01 -10.88 -11.35
CA SER A 518 -14.06 -11.58 -12.24
C SER A 518 -13.24 -10.57 -13.03
N ASP A 519 -12.12 -10.98 -13.64
CA ASP A 519 -11.32 -10.08 -14.49
C ASP A 519 -12.10 -9.57 -15.72
N ASP A 520 -13.03 -10.40 -16.20
CA ASP A 520 -13.96 -10.10 -17.29
C ASP A 520 -15.41 -10.29 -16.78
N PRO A 521 -16.00 -9.26 -16.13
CA PRO A 521 -17.34 -9.36 -15.57
C PRO A 521 -18.41 -9.36 -16.66
N PRO A 522 -19.57 -10.02 -16.44
CA PRO A 522 -20.66 -10.03 -17.41
C PRO A 522 -21.19 -8.61 -17.71
N PRO A 523 -21.36 -8.21 -18.99
CA PRO A 523 -21.86 -6.88 -19.34
C PRO A 523 -23.21 -6.54 -18.68
N ALA A 524 -24.13 -7.51 -18.61
CA ALA A 524 -25.43 -7.32 -17.98
C ALA A 524 -25.34 -6.94 -16.49
N LEU A 525 -24.30 -7.35 -15.76
CA LEU A 525 -24.07 -6.90 -14.39
C LEU A 525 -23.60 -5.44 -14.38
N VAL A 526 -22.63 -5.11 -15.23
CA VAL A 526 -22.08 -3.77 -15.37
C VAL A 526 -23.17 -2.77 -15.73
N ASP A 527 -24.05 -3.10 -16.67
CA ASP A 527 -25.18 -2.26 -17.08
C ASP A 527 -26.16 -1.99 -15.92
N ARG A 528 -26.47 -3.00 -15.09
CA ARG A 528 -27.34 -2.82 -13.92
C ARG A 528 -26.70 -1.94 -12.85
N MET A 529 -25.40 -2.09 -12.65
CA MET A 529 -24.63 -1.24 -11.74
C MET A 529 -24.56 0.21 -12.26
N ALA A 530 -24.29 0.40 -13.54
CA ALA A 530 -24.24 1.73 -14.18
C ALA A 530 -25.59 2.44 -14.08
N LYS A 531 -26.69 1.72 -14.32
CA LYS A 531 -28.04 2.24 -14.11
C LYS A 531 -28.28 2.65 -12.64
N THR A 532 -27.79 1.87 -11.68
CA THR A 532 -27.88 2.22 -10.26
C THR A 532 -27.07 3.49 -9.98
N PHE A 533 -25.85 3.58 -10.52
CA PHE A 533 -24.98 4.74 -10.39
C PHE A 533 -25.69 6.01 -10.87
N GLU A 534 -26.29 6.00 -12.06
CA GLU A 534 -27.03 7.14 -12.62
C GLU A 534 -28.24 7.51 -11.74
N GLN A 535 -29.06 6.53 -11.36
CA GLN A 535 -30.27 6.75 -10.56
C GLN A 535 -29.96 7.27 -9.15
N LYS A 536 -28.85 6.82 -8.56
CA LYS A 536 -28.42 7.15 -7.20
C LYS A 536 -27.36 8.25 -7.17
N LYS A 537 -27.15 8.94 -8.30
CA LYS A 537 -26.23 10.08 -8.40
C LYS A 537 -24.80 9.74 -7.93
N GLY A 538 -24.30 8.60 -8.36
CA GLY A 538 -22.95 8.12 -8.09
C GLY A 538 -22.72 7.61 -6.66
N ASP A 539 -23.77 7.29 -5.90
CA ASP A 539 -23.62 6.68 -4.57
C ASP A 539 -23.01 5.27 -4.69
N ILE A 540 -21.75 5.14 -4.26
CA ILE A 540 -20.97 3.91 -4.39
C ILE A 540 -21.52 2.80 -3.50
N ARG A 541 -22.09 3.14 -2.33
CA ARG A 541 -22.73 2.16 -1.44
C ARG A 541 -23.90 1.47 -2.14
N GLU A 542 -24.74 2.24 -2.82
CA GLU A 542 -25.88 1.70 -3.57
C GLU A 542 -25.43 0.83 -4.76
N VAL A 543 -24.39 1.26 -5.48
CA VAL A 543 -23.82 0.49 -6.60
C VAL A 543 -23.25 -0.84 -6.13
N LEU A 544 -22.52 -0.84 -5.01
CA LEU A 544 -21.99 -2.07 -4.39
C LEU A 544 -23.12 -2.96 -3.86
N SER A 545 -24.19 -2.38 -3.30
CA SER A 545 -25.37 -3.15 -2.92
C SER A 545 -25.99 -3.88 -4.12
N THR A 546 -26.13 -3.21 -5.27
CA THR A 546 -26.57 -3.86 -6.52
C THR A 546 -25.65 -5.00 -6.94
N LEU A 547 -24.33 -4.84 -6.79
CA LEU A 547 -23.36 -5.90 -7.09
C LEU A 547 -23.48 -7.09 -6.14
N PHE A 548 -23.49 -6.86 -4.83
CA PHE A 548 -23.46 -7.94 -3.84
C PHE A 548 -24.78 -8.73 -3.77
N HIS A 549 -25.89 -8.15 -4.21
CA HIS A 549 -27.18 -8.84 -4.32
C HIS A 549 -27.43 -9.44 -5.73
N SER A 550 -26.43 -9.40 -6.62
CA SER A 550 -26.55 -9.94 -7.98
C SER A 550 -26.33 -11.46 -8.03
N PRO A 551 -27.02 -12.19 -8.94
CA PRO A 551 -26.78 -13.62 -9.13
C PRO A 551 -25.36 -13.91 -9.67
N GLU A 552 -24.77 -12.99 -10.43
CA GLU A 552 -23.43 -13.13 -10.99
C GLU A 552 -22.35 -13.14 -9.91
N PHE A 553 -22.53 -12.36 -8.82
CA PHE A 553 -21.62 -12.36 -7.69
C PHE A 553 -21.63 -13.72 -6.97
N TRP A 554 -22.80 -14.36 -6.84
CA TRP A 554 -22.96 -15.65 -6.13
C TRP A 554 -22.85 -16.89 -7.02
N ALA A 555 -22.54 -16.72 -8.31
CA ALA A 555 -22.41 -17.84 -9.23
C ALA A 555 -21.15 -18.68 -8.93
N ASP A 556 -21.21 -20.00 -9.15
CA ASP A 556 -20.05 -20.88 -8.92
C ASP A 556 -18.81 -20.46 -9.72
N ARG A 557 -19.00 -19.91 -10.93
CA ARG A 557 -17.89 -19.37 -11.74
C ARG A 557 -17.18 -18.16 -11.13
N ALA A 558 -17.81 -17.46 -10.18
CA ALA A 558 -17.23 -16.32 -9.48
C ALA A 558 -16.48 -16.79 -8.22
N TYR A 559 -16.72 -17.99 -7.72
CA TYR A 559 -16.03 -18.53 -6.56
C TYR A 559 -14.56 -18.86 -6.88
N ARG A 560 -13.61 -18.29 -6.13
CA ARG A 560 -12.16 -18.44 -6.38
C ARG A 560 -11.71 -18.06 -7.81
N ALA A 561 -12.47 -17.19 -8.47
CA ALA A 561 -12.21 -16.77 -9.85
C ALA A 561 -11.08 -15.75 -9.98
N LYS A 562 -10.69 -15.08 -8.89
CA LYS A 562 -9.67 -14.02 -8.91
C LYS A 562 -8.40 -14.45 -8.20
N MET A 563 -7.28 -13.91 -8.67
CA MET A 563 -5.99 -14.02 -8.00
C MET A 563 -5.81 -12.89 -6.99
N LYS A 564 -5.32 -13.20 -5.79
CA LYS A 564 -4.96 -12.18 -4.79
C LYS A 564 -3.76 -11.36 -5.27
N THR A 565 -3.84 -10.03 -5.20
CA THR A 565 -2.64 -9.17 -5.32
C THR A 565 -1.66 -9.47 -4.17
N PRO A 566 -0.38 -9.04 -4.24
CA PRO A 566 0.54 -9.21 -3.13
C PRO A 566 0.05 -8.62 -1.79
N LEU A 567 -0.60 -7.46 -1.81
CA LEU A 567 -1.20 -6.86 -0.61
C LEU A 567 -2.31 -7.77 -0.05
N GLU A 568 -3.22 -8.23 -0.92
CA GLU A 568 -4.31 -9.12 -0.53
C GLU A 568 -3.79 -10.44 0.04
N PHE A 569 -2.76 -11.02 -0.57
CA PHE A 569 -2.18 -12.29 -0.12
C PHE A 569 -1.49 -12.17 1.24
N VAL A 570 -0.64 -11.16 1.41
CA VAL A 570 0.08 -10.94 2.68
C VAL A 570 -0.89 -10.63 3.81
N ALA A 571 -1.85 -9.72 3.60
CA ALA A 571 -2.87 -9.42 4.60
C ALA A 571 -3.73 -10.65 4.92
N SER A 572 -4.16 -11.41 3.89
CA SER A 572 -4.97 -12.62 4.05
C SER A 572 -4.25 -13.70 4.85
N ALA A 573 -2.97 -13.95 4.59
CA ALA A 573 -2.19 -14.96 5.31
C ALA A 573 -2.02 -14.60 6.79
N VAL A 574 -1.73 -13.33 7.09
CA VAL A 574 -1.62 -12.84 8.48
C VAL A 574 -2.96 -12.92 9.20
N ARG A 575 -4.06 -12.57 8.53
CA ARG A 575 -5.42 -12.70 9.09
C ARG A 575 -5.81 -14.15 9.35
N ALA A 576 -5.61 -15.04 8.37
CA ALA A 576 -6.00 -16.44 8.44
C ALA A 576 -5.25 -17.21 9.54
N THR A 577 -4.00 -16.83 9.83
CA THR A 577 -3.20 -17.41 10.90
C THR A 577 -3.52 -16.85 12.29
N GLY A 578 -4.32 -15.78 12.39
CA GLY A 578 -4.58 -15.08 13.65
C GLY A 578 -3.33 -14.43 14.23
N ALA A 579 -2.35 -14.07 13.39
CA ALA A 579 -1.06 -13.59 13.85
C ALA A 579 -1.16 -12.25 14.61
N ASN A 580 -0.36 -12.10 15.67
CA ASN A 580 -0.17 -10.82 16.33
C ASN A 580 0.97 -10.04 15.66
N VAL A 581 0.68 -8.84 15.19
CA VAL A 581 1.60 -7.94 14.50
C VAL A 581 1.95 -6.80 15.44
N GLU A 582 3.23 -6.75 15.78
CA GLU A 582 3.89 -5.70 16.56
C GLU A 582 4.58 -4.68 15.63
N ASP A 583 5.09 -5.14 14.49
CA ASP A 583 5.68 -4.31 13.44
C ASP A 583 5.21 -4.78 12.07
N ALA A 584 4.46 -3.93 11.35
CA ALA A 584 3.92 -4.24 10.04
C ALA A 584 4.89 -3.89 8.88
N PHE A 585 6.00 -3.21 9.15
CA PHE A 585 6.92 -2.78 8.09
C PHE A 585 7.62 -3.94 7.36
N PRO A 586 8.03 -5.04 8.03
CA PRO A 586 8.53 -6.23 7.35
C PRO A 586 7.52 -6.84 6.37
N LEU A 587 6.22 -6.78 6.69
CA LEU A 587 5.15 -7.23 5.77
C LEU A 587 5.09 -6.33 4.53
N ALA A 588 5.16 -5.00 4.69
CA ALA A 588 5.21 -4.06 3.57
C ALA A 588 6.40 -4.33 2.62
N ARG A 589 7.57 -4.70 3.19
CA ARG A 589 8.73 -5.10 2.39
C ARG A 589 8.46 -6.36 1.57
N GLN A 590 7.77 -7.36 2.15
CA GLN A 590 7.44 -8.58 1.41
C GLN A 590 6.48 -8.31 0.25
N ILE A 591 5.50 -7.42 0.44
CA ILE A 591 4.61 -6.96 -0.65
C ILE A 591 5.44 -6.30 -1.77
N GLY A 592 6.41 -5.45 -1.40
CA GLY A 592 7.35 -4.85 -2.34
C GLY A 592 8.21 -5.86 -3.11
N ASN A 593 8.73 -6.88 -2.42
CA ASN A 593 9.51 -7.97 -3.02
C ASN A 593 8.69 -8.81 -4.01
N MET A 594 7.36 -8.86 -3.83
CA MET A 594 6.42 -9.49 -4.74
C MET A 594 5.95 -8.57 -5.88
N GLY A 595 6.53 -7.37 -6.02
CA GLY A 595 6.30 -6.46 -7.14
C GLY A 595 5.24 -5.38 -6.90
N MET A 596 4.69 -5.25 -5.69
CA MET A 596 3.67 -4.24 -5.37
C MET A 596 4.09 -3.32 -4.21
N PRO A 597 5.20 -2.57 -4.30
CA PRO A 597 5.58 -1.64 -3.24
C PRO A 597 4.46 -0.61 -2.99
N LEU A 598 3.96 -0.56 -1.75
CA LEU A 598 2.82 0.28 -1.40
C LEU A 598 3.09 1.76 -1.72
N TYR A 599 2.09 2.44 -2.29
CA TYR A 599 2.15 3.85 -2.75
C TYR A 599 3.21 4.15 -3.82
N SER A 600 3.81 3.13 -4.42
CA SER A 600 4.96 3.27 -5.31
C SER A 600 4.66 2.87 -6.76
N ALA A 601 3.39 2.75 -7.15
CA ALA A 601 3.02 2.64 -8.55
C ALA A 601 3.41 3.93 -9.27
N GLN A 602 4.35 3.82 -10.21
CA GLN A 602 4.83 4.97 -10.98
C GLN A 602 3.81 5.52 -11.99
N PRO A 603 3.06 4.70 -12.75
CA PRO A 603 2.11 5.22 -13.72
C PRO A 603 0.79 5.66 -13.03
N PRO A 604 0.10 6.70 -13.54
CA PRO A 604 -1.20 7.14 -12.99
C PRO A 604 -2.30 6.07 -13.05
N THR A 605 -2.12 5.04 -13.85
CA THR A 605 -3.02 3.88 -13.95
C THR A 605 -3.06 3.01 -12.68
N GLY A 606 -2.08 3.15 -11.79
CA GLY A 606 -1.94 2.32 -10.59
C GLY A 606 -1.47 0.89 -10.90
N TYR A 607 -1.62 0.00 -9.92
CA TYR A 607 -1.38 -1.43 -10.07
C TYR A 607 -2.54 -2.13 -10.77
N SER A 608 -2.23 -3.14 -11.60
CA SER A 608 -3.24 -3.98 -12.23
C SER A 608 -4.01 -4.81 -11.21
N MET A 609 -5.32 -4.95 -11.43
CA MET A 609 -6.21 -5.81 -10.63
C MET A 609 -6.53 -7.15 -11.31
N LYS A 610 -5.86 -7.45 -12.43
CA LYS A 610 -6.01 -8.69 -13.20
C LYS A 610 -5.01 -9.75 -12.77
N ALA A 611 -5.40 -11.01 -12.92
CA ALA A 611 -4.61 -12.15 -12.46
C ALA A 611 -3.30 -12.33 -13.24
N ASP A 612 -3.32 -12.10 -14.55
CA ASP A 612 -2.17 -12.24 -15.46
C ASP A 612 -0.91 -11.51 -14.97
N THR A 613 -1.08 -10.36 -14.31
CA THR A 613 0.00 -9.54 -13.78
C THR A 613 0.67 -10.18 -12.55
N TRP A 614 -0.05 -11.03 -11.83
CA TRP A 614 0.36 -11.56 -10.52
C TRP A 614 0.65 -13.05 -10.51
N VAL A 615 0.52 -13.72 -11.66
CA VAL A 615 0.74 -15.16 -11.83
C VAL A 615 2.00 -15.37 -12.67
N SER A 616 3.12 -15.62 -11.98
CA SER A 616 4.38 -16.04 -12.59
C SER A 616 5.11 -17.00 -11.64
N SER A 617 6.00 -17.85 -12.16
CA SER A 617 6.72 -18.83 -11.33
C SER A 617 7.51 -18.17 -10.18
N SER A 618 8.11 -16.99 -10.43
CA SER A 618 8.82 -16.22 -9.39
C SER A 618 7.87 -15.63 -8.36
N ALA A 619 6.70 -15.11 -8.78
CA ALA A 619 5.69 -14.59 -7.87
C ALA A 619 5.10 -15.70 -6.97
N LEU A 620 4.81 -16.87 -7.53
CA LEU A 620 4.30 -18.02 -6.78
C LEU A 620 5.33 -18.54 -5.76
N LEU A 621 6.61 -18.61 -6.15
CA LEU A 621 7.69 -19.00 -5.23
C LEU A 621 7.87 -17.97 -4.09
N GLY A 622 7.82 -16.68 -4.40
CA GLY A 622 7.87 -15.62 -3.39
C GLY A 622 6.75 -15.71 -2.36
N ARG A 623 5.53 -16.03 -2.82
CA ARG A 623 4.36 -16.27 -1.96
C ARG A 623 4.53 -17.50 -1.06
N MET A 624 5.02 -18.61 -1.60
CA MET A 624 5.32 -19.82 -0.83
C MET A 624 6.39 -19.57 0.24
N ASN A 625 7.49 -18.89 -0.12
CA ASN A 625 8.56 -18.53 0.81
C ASN A 625 8.05 -17.63 1.94
N PHE A 626 7.19 -16.65 1.62
CA PHE A 626 6.55 -15.82 2.62
C PHE A 626 5.65 -16.64 3.55
N ALA A 627 4.81 -17.52 3.00
CA ALA A 627 3.89 -18.35 3.76
C ALA A 627 4.62 -19.25 4.77
N LEU A 628 5.66 -19.97 4.33
CA LEU A 628 6.53 -20.79 5.19
C LEU A 628 7.29 -19.94 6.21
N GLY A 629 7.74 -18.74 5.82
CA GLY A 629 8.41 -17.80 6.72
C GLY A 629 7.49 -17.26 7.81
N LEU A 630 6.22 -16.98 7.47
CA LEU A 630 5.21 -16.49 8.39
C LEU A 630 4.87 -17.54 9.45
N THR A 631 4.51 -18.75 9.03
CA THR A 631 4.09 -19.82 9.96
C THR A 631 5.28 -20.39 10.73
N GLY A 632 6.48 -20.36 10.16
CA GLY A 632 7.73 -20.72 10.83
C GLY A 632 8.29 -19.64 11.77
N GLY A 633 7.59 -18.52 11.99
CA GLY A 633 8.02 -17.46 12.91
C GLY A 633 9.25 -16.66 12.47
N LYS A 634 9.56 -16.64 11.16
CA LYS A 634 10.74 -15.97 10.58
C LYS A 634 10.46 -14.52 10.17
N VAL A 635 9.21 -14.07 10.23
CA VAL A 635 8.84 -12.67 9.93
C VAL A 635 8.95 -11.84 11.22
N ARG A 636 9.96 -10.96 11.28
CA ARG A 636 10.19 -10.09 12.44
C ARG A 636 8.92 -9.28 12.77
N GLY A 637 8.58 -9.18 14.05
CA GLY A 637 7.44 -8.41 14.53
C GLY A 637 6.07 -9.05 14.25
N VAL A 638 6.03 -10.30 13.76
CA VAL A 638 4.80 -11.05 13.52
C VAL A 638 4.89 -12.39 14.22
N LYS A 639 3.94 -12.66 15.11
CA LYS A 639 3.91 -13.88 15.94
C LYS A 639 2.71 -14.73 15.57
N VAL A 640 2.96 -16.00 15.23
CA VAL A 640 1.94 -17.01 14.93
C VAL A 640 1.96 -18.07 16.03
N ASP A 641 0.80 -18.38 16.60
CA ASP A 641 0.65 -19.52 17.50
C ASP A 641 0.27 -20.76 16.69
N ALA A 642 1.29 -21.52 16.26
CA ALA A 642 1.11 -22.71 15.43
C ALA A 642 0.30 -23.82 16.13
N VAL A 643 0.40 -23.93 17.46
CA VAL A 643 -0.35 -24.93 18.24
C VAL A 643 -1.83 -24.57 18.26
N GLN A 644 -2.14 -23.31 18.55
CA GLN A 644 -3.52 -22.82 18.53
C GLN A 644 -4.10 -22.87 17.11
N LEU A 645 -3.29 -22.60 16.09
CA LEU A 645 -3.68 -22.74 14.69
C LEU A 645 -4.01 -24.20 14.35
N ALA A 646 -3.22 -25.17 14.82
CA ALA A 646 -3.42 -26.60 14.52
C ALA A 646 -4.55 -27.30 15.31
N GLY A 647 -5.18 -26.64 16.28
CA GLY A 647 -6.27 -27.26 17.06
C GLY A 647 -6.30 -26.86 18.53
N GLY A 648 -5.25 -26.21 19.03
CA GLY A 648 -5.08 -25.93 20.45
C GLY A 648 -4.55 -27.14 21.22
N PRO A 649 -4.39 -27.04 22.55
CA PRO A 649 -3.90 -28.14 23.37
C PRO A 649 -5.00 -29.20 23.64
N PRO A 650 -4.70 -30.51 23.54
CA PRO A 650 -3.42 -31.08 23.11
C PRO A 650 -3.21 -30.96 21.60
N PRO A 651 -1.96 -30.71 21.12
CA PRO A 651 -1.68 -30.61 19.71
C PRO A 651 -1.99 -31.92 18.97
N PRO A 652 -2.25 -31.88 17.64
CA PRO A 652 -2.49 -33.08 16.85
C PRO A 652 -1.37 -34.11 17.02
N THR A 653 -1.77 -35.37 17.20
CA THR A 653 -0.85 -36.49 17.44
C THR A 653 -0.12 -36.96 16.20
N ASP A 654 -0.62 -36.62 15.01
CA ASP A 654 -0.10 -37.03 13.71
C ASP A 654 -0.36 -35.99 12.61
N ALA A 655 0.39 -36.11 11.52
CA ALA A 655 0.37 -35.16 10.40
C ALA A 655 -0.97 -35.10 9.65
N THR A 656 -1.71 -36.22 9.59
CA THR A 656 -3.02 -36.28 8.93
C THR A 656 -4.03 -35.46 9.72
N THR A 657 -4.09 -35.68 11.04
CA THR A 657 -4.97 -34.92 11.93
C THR A 657 -4.64 -33.43 11.91
N ALA A 658 -3.35 -33.08 11.89
CA ALA A 658 -2.91 -31.69 11.76
C ALA A 658 -3.33 -31.06 10.43
N LEU A 659 -3.16 -31.79 9.32
CA LEU A 659 -3.56 -31.33 7.99
C LEU A 659 -5.07 -31.06 7.95
N THR A 660 -5.90 -32.03 8.33
CA THR A 660 -7.37 -31.86 8.32
C THR A 660 -7.82 -30.66 9.16
N ALA A 661 -7.23 -30.46 10.35
CA ALA A 661 -7.54 -29.32 11.21
C ALA A 661 -7.15 -27.97 10.55
N LEU A 662 -6.00 -27.92 9.89
CA LEU A 662 -5.51 -26.72 9.21
C LEU A 662 -6.27 -26.44 7.91
N GLU A 663 -6.66 -27.46 7.15
CA GLU A 663 -7.53 -27.30 5.97
C GLU A 663 -8.88 -26.70 6.36
N ALA A 664 -9.48 -27.17 7.46
CA ALA A 664 -10.70 -26.61 8.00
C ALA A 664 -10.56 -25.14 8.42
N LYS A 665 -9.43 -24.76 9.03
CA LYS A 665 -9.21 -23.39 9.54
C LYS A 665 -8.75 -22.39 8.48
N LEU A 666 -7.84 -22.78 7.59
CA LEU A 666 -7.23 -21.89 6.61
C LEU A 666 -8.00 -21.82 5.30
N LEU A 667 -8.70 -22.90 4.95
CA LEU A 667 -9.38 -23.06 3.65
C LEU A 667 -10.85 -23.46 3.78
N ALA A 668 -11.42 -23.41 5.00
CA ALA A 668 -12.81 -23.81 5.28
C ALA A 668 -13.13 -25.24 4.82
N GLY A 669 -12.12 -26.13 4.78
CA GLY A 669 -12.24 -27.51 4.30
C GLY A 669 -12.38 -27.65 2.78
N ASP A 670 -12.34 -26.55 2.04
CA ASP A 670 -12.46 -26.54 0.59
C ASP A 670 -11.06 -26.62 -0.06
N VAL A 671 -10.47 -27.80 -0.01
CA VAL A 671 -9.14 -28.12 -0.57
C VAL A 671 -9.28 -29.16 -1.66
N SER A 672 -8.58 -28.98 -2.79
CA SER A 672 -8.60 -29.99 -3.84
C SER A 672 -7.88 -31.25 -3.38
N LYS A 673 -8.36 -32.41 -3.85
CA LYS A 673 -7.70 -33.70 -3.60
C LYS A 673 -6.22 -33.66 -4.00
N GLN A 674 -5.90 -32.99 -5.12
CA GLN A 674 -4.53 -32.84 -5.59
C GLN A 674 -3.64 -32.09 -4.57
N THR A 675 -4.13 -30.96 -4.03
CA THR A 675 -3.39 -30.19 -3.01
C THR A 675 -3.21 -31.02 -1.74
N HIS A 676 -4.28 -31.65 -1.24
CA HIS A 676 -4.24 -32.52 -0.07
C HIS A 676 -3.20 -33.64 -0.24
N ASP A 677 -3.28 -34.39 -1.34
CA ASP A 677 -2.39 -35.53 -1.61
C ASP A 677 -0.94 -35.08 -1.81
N SER A 678 -0.71 -33.91 -2.41
CA SER A 678 0.64 -33.35 -2.59
C SER A 678 1.29 -32.98 -1.25
N ILE A 679 0.53 -32.36 -0.34
CA ILE A 679 1.02 -32.01 1.00
C ILE A 679 1.27 -33.29 1.79
N MET A 680 0.35 -34.26 1.77
CA MET A 680 0.54 -35.55 2.44
C MET A 680 1.77 -36.31 1.94
N ALA A 681 2.03 -36.30 0.64
CA ALA A 681 3.22 -36.91 0.06
C ALA A 681 4.51 -36.21 0.55
N GLN A 682 4.48 -34.89 0.66
CA GLN A 682 5.63 -34.11 1.17
C GLN A 682 5.90 -34.39 2.66
N LEU A 683 4.85 -34.57 3.46
CA LEU A 683 4.98 -34.91 4.89
C LEU A 683 5.44 -36.36 5.12
N SER A 684 5.13 -37.26 4.18
CA SER A 684 5.53 -38.67 4.25
C SER A 684 6.94 -38.93 3.68
N ALA A 685 7.54 -37.95 3.01
CA ALA A 685 8.88 -38.08 2.44
C ALA A 685 9.93 -38.11 3.56
N PRO A 686 10.88 -39.08 3.58
CA PRO A 686 11.96 -39.08 4.56
C PRO A 686 12.75 -37.78 4.43
N ALA A 687 12.97 -37.09 5.55
CA ALA A 687 13.73 -35.84 5.60
C ALA A 687 15.06 -36.02 4.87
N LYS A 688 15.19 -35.41 3.69
CA LYS A 688 16.50 -35.34 3.02
C LYS A 688 17.39 -34.54 3.94
N ALA A 689 18.38 -35.20 4.55
CA ALA A 689 19.47 -34.55 5.23
C ALA A 689 20.00 -33.44 4.31
N THR A 690 19.74 -32.19 4.67
CA THR A 690 20.37 -31.04 4.02
C THR A 690 21.86 -31.18 4.27
N GLY A 691 22.60 -31.56 3.22
CA GLY A 691 24.04 -31.69 3.26
C GLY A 691 24.69 -30.35 3.54
N GLN A 692 24.95 -30.08 4.80
CA GLN A 692 25.83 -28.99 5.22
C GLN A 692 26.83 -29.37 6.34
N ASP A 693 26.81 -30.62 6.82
CA ASP A 693 27.73 -31.10 7.87
C ASP A 693 28.75 -32.15 7.40
N ALA A 694 28.93 -32.31 6.08
CA ALA A 694 29.95 -33.21 5.54
C ALA A 694 31.29 -32.50 5.24
N LYS A 695 31.88 -31.83 6.25
CA LYS A 695 33.32 -31.49 6.26
C LYS A 695 33.84 -31.44 7.70
N ASN A 696 34.14 -32.61 8.26
CA ASN A 696 35.29 -32.83 9.14
C ASN A 696 35.46 -34.33 9.40
N PRO A 697 36.48 -35.01 8.85
CA PRO A 697 36.80 -36.36 9.27
C PRO A 697 37.48 -36.32 10.65
N ALA A 698 36.80 -36.95 11.61
CA ALA A 698 37.27 -37.61 12.82
C ALA A 698 38.69 -37.29 13.36
N VAL A 699 38.72 -36.73 14.58
CA VAL A 699 39.64 -37.23 15.63
C VAL A 699 38.90 -38.36 16.32
N GLN A 700 39.47 -39.56 16.28
CA GLN A 700 38.96 -40.75 16.96
C GLN A 700 39.22 -40.61 18.46
N ASP A 701 38.17 -40.76 19.27
CA ASP A 701 38.31 -41.04 20.69
C ASP A 701 37.47 -42.29 21.01
N GLU A 702 38.17 -43.41 21.16
CA GLU A 702 37.60 -44.71 21.51
C GLU A 702 37.25 -44.73 23.01
N ASN A 703 35.99 -44.47 23.37
CA ASN A 703 35.34 -45.12 24.51
C ASN A 703 33.89 -44.67 24.69
N LYS A 704 32.93 -45.56 24.40
CA LYS A 704 31.80 -45.90 25.31
C LYS A 704 30.80 -46.87 24.67
N SER A 705 30.85 -48.10 25.18
CA SER A 705 29.74 -48.91 25.71
C SER A 705 28.35 -48.83 25.05
N MET A 706 27.91 -50.00 24.59
CA MET A 706 26.57 -50.38 24.14
C MET A 706 25.45 -49.91 25.08
N LYS A 707 24.50 -49.13 24.54
CA LYS A 707 23.11 -49.11 24.99
C LYS A 707 22.20 -49.08 23.76
N ASN A 708 21.30 -50.06 23.66
CA ASN A 708 20.18 -50.07 22.71
C ASN A 708 19.43 -48.73 22.76
N PRO A 709 19.22 -48.03 21.64
CA PRO A 709 18.23 -46.96 21.59
C PRO A 709 16.84 -47.59 21.50
N GLN A 710 16.00 -47.34 22.51
CA GLN A 710 14.55 -47.46 22.36
C GLN A 710 14.11 -46.60 21.15
N PRO A 711 13.09 -47.03 20.38
CA PRO A 711 12.55 -46.21 19.30
C PRO A 711 12.06 -44.89 19.88
N LYS A 712 12.59 -43.78 19.37
CA LYS A 712 12.09 -42.43 19.67
C LYS A 712 10.60 -42.38 19.32
N PRO A 713 9.75 -41.73 20.14
CA PRO A 713 8.37 -41.43 19.74
C PRO A 713 8.39 -40.72 18.39
N ALA A 714 7.44 -41.03 17.50
CA ALA A 714 7.28 -40.35 16.22
C ALA A 714 7.29 -38.82 16.45
N ASP A 715 8.17 -38.10 15.75
CA ASP A 715 8.28 -36.65 15.88
C ASP A 715 6.88 -36.02 15.64
N SER A 716 6.46 -35.11 16.52
CA SER A 716 5.20 -34.40 16.38
C SER A 716 5.12 -33.72 15.01
N PRO A 717 3.97 -33.70 14.33
CA PRO A 717 3.84 -33.11 13.01
C PRO A 717 4.23 -31.63 13.02
N ASP A 718 5.02 -31.20 12.05
CA ASP A 718 5.40 -29.80 11.89
C ASP A 718 4.20 -28.98 11.34
N ALA A 719 3.27 -28.64 12.24
CA ALA A 719 2.08 -27.87 11.94
C ALA A 719 2.40 -26.52 11.26
N SER A 720 3.55 -25.92 11.57
CA SER A 720 4.01 -24.68 10.94
C SER A 720 4.30 -24.89 9.46
N THR A 721 4.98 -25.98 9.11
CA THR A 721 5.22 -26.34 7.71
C THR A 721 3.93 -26.64 6.98
N ILE A 722 3.01 -27.42 7.57
CA ILE A 722 1.71 -27.74 6.96
C ILE A 722 0.91 -26.46 6.69
N ALA A 723 0.81 -25.57 7.68
CA ALA A 723 0.12 -24.29 7.53
C ALA A 723 0.74 -23.42 6.43
N GLY A 724 2.08 -23.38 6.35
CA GLY A 724 2.79 -22.63 5.31
C GLY A 724 2.52 -23.18 3.90
N LEU A 725 2.48 -24.50 3.73
CA LEU A 725 2.14 -25.13 2.45
C LEU A 725 0.69 -24.85 2.03
N LEU A 726 -0.26 -24.90 2.96
CA LEU A 726 -1.67 -24.56 2.70
C LEU A 726 -1.86 -23.09 2.32
N LEU A 727 -1.21 -22.16 3.02
CA LEU A 727 -1.22 -20.73 2.67
C LEU A 727 -0.57 -20.48 1.30
N GLY A 728 0.40 -21.30 0.91
CA GLY A 728 1.03 -21.26 -0.41
C GLY A 728 0.24 -21.96 -1.51
N SER A 729 -0.90 -22.61 -1.21
CA SER A 729 -1.63 -23.42 -2.19
C SER A 729 -2.40 -22.56 -3.21
N PRO A 730 -2.74 -23.11 -4.39
CA PRO A 730 -3.56 -22.41 -5.38
C PRO A 730 -4.92 -21.95 -4.81
N GLU A 731 -5.50 -22.71 -3.89
CA GLU A 731 -6.78 -22.39 -3.23
C GLU A 731 -6.67 -21.16 -2.36
N PHE A 732 -5.60 -21.02 -1.56
CA PHE A 732 -5.42 -19.83 -0.72
C PHE A 732 -5.06 -18.59 -1.54
N GLN A 733 -4.31 -18.77 -2.63
CA GLN A 733 -3.88 -17.69 -3.50
C GLN A 733 -5.04 -17.04 -4.28
N LYS A 734 -6.16 -17.76 -4.42
CA LYS A 734 -7.37 -17.29 -5.09
C LYS A 734 -8.40 -16.74 -4.10
N ARG A 735 -9.32 -15.93 -4.61
CA ARG A 735 -10.48 -15.39 -3.86
C ARG A 735 -11.72 -15.35 -4.72
#